data_AF-A0A1Q2MHV8-F1
#
_entry.id   AF-A0A1Q2MHV8-F1
#
_cell.length_a   1.000
_cell.length_b   1.000
_cell.length_c   1.000
_cell.angle_alpha   90.00
_cell.angle_beta   90.00
_cell.angle_gamma   90.00
#
_symmetry.space_group_name_H-M   'P 1'
#
loop_
_entity.id
_entity.type
_entity.pdbx_description
1 polymer ?
#
loop_
_entity_poly.entity_id
_entity_poly.type
_entity_poly.pdbx_seq_one_letter_code
_entity_poly.pdbx_strand_id
1 'polypeptide(L)'
;MISTFQRSSFHTSRIAKTVFLIGLAVSLFPLSATAESRLWINTDADSDWHSQANWDTGVPAAGDHALIKGDIPGVWPVIRTAQTAAPGGIWIGYSNTASTPAVNLEYGGRLETDQISVGFIAGGVMNIEGGTLEAASSITLGGGNAEYGYSRGTVNIFAGRSRTANLFFGSHDGQAYMGGTGRLNLFGGSLRTHILEGLDNQGSSINIENGVLVISGDYTLQDVDNWVNTGRLSAFGGKGKIVAEDVGYIVITAQGPRYGLSSFYDDGQIDLDDAAAMAQNWLASDCSAENQWCGGADINGDGSVNTEDFTRLARHWQSGPYYGLRVQSDGNLYANGVPYSGFGVNYFDCFVDQIKNPSNGYYVAGLEGLGERNIKYARMAGCGFWPVDMQMYFDDKTRYLRTMDRIVNTAEENGVGLIPSLFWTHYTIADILGEPVNSVGNENSQTAATMKEYIREIVTRYKNSPAIWGWEVGNEWNLPTDLPNAEAHRPPTYTNLGNPAERTEQDELTSEMQAAVMRFVAAEIRKYDPYRLISSGNSYPRQSSWNQWQFSSWETDTIEQKRLMFKLQNPDPINCISVHYYDTARDLELAKSVADSVGKVLFVGEFGASGTTQQTQDDFYERLNYVQASNAPISGLWNYNRNFPNDDYNILPDYSHPRHYQLEAIMQLNE
;
A
#
# COMPACT_ATOMS: atom_id res chain seq x y z
N MET A 1 -57.91 -9.32 11.80
CA MET A 1 -59.12 -10.17 11.94
C MET A 1 -58.77 -11.59 11.53
N ILE A 2 -58.82 -12.49 12.52
CA ILE A 2 -58.91 -13.97 12.55
C ILE A 2 -58.98 -14.72 11.20
N SER A 3 -58.07 -15.67 10.93
CA SER A 3 -58.30 -17.12 11.16
C SER A 3 -57.18 -18.03 10.64
N THR A 4 -56.71 -18.89 11.54
CA THR A 4 -55.86 -20.07 11.39
C THR A 4 -56.64 -21.29 10.88
N PHE A 5 -56.02 -22.19 10.11
CA PHE A 5 -56.34 -23.62 9.98
C PHE A 5 -55.12 -24.36 9.39
N GLN A 6 -54.93 -25.68 9.48
CA GLN A 6 -54.89 -26.62 10.59
C GLN A 6 -54.09 -27.84 10.05
N ARG A 7 -53.45 -28.61 10.94
CA ARG A 7 -52.64 -29.82 10.65
C ARG A 7 -53.46 -30.97 10.04
N SER A 8 -52.77 -31.87 9.33
CA SER A 8 -53.12 -33.30 9.29
C SER A 8 -51.87 -34.20 9.29
N SER A 9 -51.85 -35.12 10.24
CA SER A 9 -50.94 -36.25 10.48
C SER A 9 -51.49 -37.56 9.89
N PHE A 10 -50.64 -38.62 9.78
CA PHE A 10 -50.87 -40.08 9.99
C PHE A 10 -49.94 -40.95 9.10
N HIS A 11 -48.95 -41.67 9.66
CA HIS A 11 -48.87 -43.11 10.04
C HIS A 11 -48.50 -44.09 8.89
N THR A 12 -47.27 -44.67 8.88
CA THR A 12 -46.88 -46.09 9.24
C THR A 12 -47.56 -47.19 8.40
N SER A 13 -46.96 -48.25 7.82
CA SER A 13 -45.73 -49.04 8.07
C SER A 13 -45.50 -50.13 6.98
N ARG A 14 -44.22 -50.55 6.75
CA ARG A 14 -43.64 -51.89 6.38
C ARG A 14 -44.23 -52.69 5.16
N ILE A 15 -43.48 -53.36 4.26
CA ILE A 15 -42.63 -54.58 4.44
C ILE A 15 -41.80 -54.87 3.14
N ALA A 16 -40.47 -55.02 3.32
CA ALA A 16 -39.47 -56.01 2.82
C ALA A 16 -39.09 -56.30 1.34
N LYS A 17 -37.75 -56.53 1.22
CA LYS A 17 -36.93 -57.37 0.31
C LYS A 17 -36.35 -56.74 -0.97
N THR A 18 -35.03 -56.51 -0.99
CA THR A 18 -34.02 -57.44 -1.59
C THR A 18 -32.60 -56.89 -1.35
N VAL A 19 -31.69 -57.80 -1.03
CA VAL A 19 -30.26 -57.63 -0.69
C VAL A 19 -29.41 -57.60 -1.97
N PHE A 20 -28.43 -56.69 -2.05
CA PHE A 20 -27.10 -57.02 -2.59
C PHE A 20 -26.03 -56.07 -2.01
N LEU A 21 -24.99 -56.66 -1.43
CA LEU A 21 -23.80 -56.05 -0.84
C LEU A 21 -22.90 -55.42 -1.92
N ILE A 22 -22.30 -54.25 -1.65
CA ILE A 22 -20.84 -54.01 -1.76
C ILE A 22 -20.46 -53.01 -0.64
N GLY A 23 -19.47 -53.38 0.17
CA GLY A 23 -19.10 -52.70 1.41
C GLY A 23 -18.27 -51.43 1.20
N LEU A 24 -18.49 -50.44 2.08
CA LEU A 24 -17.56 -49.35 2.35
C LEU A 24 -17.33 -49.27 3.86
N ALA A 25 -16.07 -49.26 4.25
CA ALA A 25 -15.61 -49.16 5.63
C ALA A 25 -15.92 -47.78 6.21
N VAL A 26 -16.53 -47.78 7.38
CA VAL A 26 -16.68 -46.62 8.26
C VAL A 26 -15.35 -46.43 9.01
N SER A 27 -14.75 -45.25 8.91
CA SER A 27 -13.82 -44.78 9.93
C SER A 27 -14.33 -43.44 10.47
N LEU A 28 -14.63 -43.47 11.76
CA LEU A 28 -14.94 -42.33 12.61
C LEU A 28 -13.66 -41.52 12.81
N PHE A 29 -13.66 -40.24 12.48
CA PHE A 29 -12.63 -39.31 12.94
C PHE A 29 -12.94 -38.86 14.37
N PRO A 30 -11.96 -38.86 15.28
CA PRO A 30 -12.16 -38.38 16.65
C PRO A 30 -12.15 -36.84 16.70
N LEU A 31 -12.79 -36.35 17.76
CA LEU A 31 -12.83 -34.95 18.18
C LEU A 31 -11.45 -34.29 18.12
N SER A 32 -11.44 -33.05 17.63
CA SER A 32 -10.31 -32.12 17.68
C SER A 32 -9.84 -31.94 19.13
N ALA A 33 -8.67 -32.50 19.44
CA ALA A 33 -7.89 -32.07 20.58
C ALA A 33 -7.43 -30.63 20.33
N THR A 34 -7.63 -29.77 21.33
CA THR A 34 -6.96 -28.48 21.46
C THR A 34 -5.45 -28.69 21.29
N ALA A 35 -4.84 -28.08 20.27
CA ALA A 35 -3.40 -28.12 20.08
C ALA A 35 -2.74 -27.30 21.20
N GLU A 36 -2.30 -28.00 22.26
CA GLU A 36 -1.28 -27.50 23.16
C GLU A 36 0.01 -27.22 22.38
N SER A 37 0.66 -26.11 22.71
CA SER A 37 1.99 -25.71 22.26
C SER A 37 2.95 -26.90 22.29
N ARG A 38 3.47 -27.32 21.13
CA ARG A 38 4.55 -28.31 21.06
C ARG A 38 5.89 -27.59 21.04
N LEU A 39 6.51 -27.59 22.23
CA LEU A 39 7.85 -27.16 22.56
C LEU A 39 8.89 -28.15 22.00
N TRP A 40 10.04 -27.62 21.57
CA TRP A 40 11.40 -28.19 21.62
C TRP A 40 11.53 -29.72 21.80
N ILE A 41 12.14 -30.41 20.83
CA ILE A 41 12.39 -31.86 20.90
C ILE A 41 13.89 -32.21 21.05
N ASN A 42 14.63 -31.60 21.98
CA ASN A 42 15.89 -32.24 22.38
C ASN A 42 16.42 -31.87 23.76
N THR A 43 16.20 -32.72 24.76
CA THR A 43 16.75 -32.61 26.11
C THR A 43 18.25 -32.95 26.18
N ASP A 44 19.15 -32.15 25.59
CA ASP A 44 20.49 -31.81 26.13
C ASP A 44 21.44 -31.22 25.07
N ALA A 45 21.77 -29.94 25.25
CA ALA A 45 23.03 -29.25 24.92
C ALA A 45 23.32 -28.68 23.51
N ASP A 46 22.50 -28.85 22.48
CA ASP A 46 22.81 -28.25 21.15
C ASP A 46 21.68 -27.40 20.56
N SER A 47 21.87 -26.08 20.59
CA SER A 47 20.96 -25.06 20.05
C SER A 47 21.15 -24.81 18.55
N ASP A 48 21.81 -25.71 17.84
CA ASP A 48 22.15 -25.53 16.43
C ASP A 48 20.93 -25.52 15.52
N TRP A 49 20.71 -24.41 14.80
CA TRP A 49 19.62 -24.30 13.83
C TRP A 49 19.79 -25.34 12.72
N HIS A 50 21.01 -25.56 12.25
CA HIS A 50 21.33 -26.44 11.13
C HIS A 50 20.95 -27.91 11.34
N SER A 51 20.80 -28.34 12.59
CA SER A 51 20.38 -29.69 12.91
C SER A 51 18.86 -29.77 12.81
N GLN A 52 18.36 -30.39 11.74
CA GLN A 52 16.91 -30.68 11.60
C GLN A 52 16.38 -31.56 12.74
N ALA A 53 17.24 -32.27 13.48
CA ALA A 53 16.84 -33.02 14.67
C ALA A 53 16.45 -32.12 15.86
N ASN A 54 16.78 -30.83 15.81
CA ASN A 54 16.48 -29.88 16.88
C ASN A 54 15.11 -29.18 16.71
N TRP A 55 14.46 -29.29 15.54
CA TRP A 55 13.25 -28.53 15.21
C TRP A 55 12.20 -29.37 14.47
N ASP A 56 10.95 -29.29 14.91
CA ASP A 56 9.82 -30.00 14.31
C ASP A 56 9.46 -29.55 12.90
N THR A 57 9.56 -28.24 12.64
CA THR A 57 9.02 -27.58 11.43
C THR A 57 10.11 -26.99 10.55
N GLY A 58 11.38 -27.31 10.82
CA GLY A 58 12.54 -26.70 10.16
C GLY A 58 12.86 -25.27 10.62
N VAL A 59 12.07 -24.71 11.53
CA VAL A 59 12.29 -23.39 12.16
C VAL A 59 12.13 -23.48 13.69
N PRO A 60 12.89 -22.68 14.47
CA PRO A 60 12.78 -22.63 15.93
C PRO A 60 11.45 -22.08 16.45
N ALA A 61 11.02 -22.60 17.60
CA ALA A 61 9.82 -22.17 18.33
C ALA A 61 10.13 -21.12 19.41
N ALA A 62 9.07 -20.56 19.99
CA ALA A 62 9.12 -19.56 21.07
C ALA A 62 9.88 -20.05 22.31
N GLY A 63 10.84 -19.24 22.78
CA GLY A 63 11.57 -19.45 24.03
C GLY A 63 12.96 -20.11 23.90
N ASP A 64 13.28 -20.70 22.75
CA ASP A 64 14.57 -21.36 22.53
C ASP A 64 15.62 -20.46 21.90
N HIS A 65 16.88 -20.65 22.28
CA HIS A 65 18.02 -20.01 21.64
C HIS A 65 18.46 -20.80 20.39
N ALA A 66 18.72 -20.10 19.29
CA ALA A 66 19.17 -20.69 18.03
C ALA A 66 20.59 -20.21 17.67
N LEU A 67 21.49 -21.17 17.46
CA LEU A 67 22.89 -20.95 17.10
C LEU A 67 23.13 -21.31 15.64
N ILE A 68 23.83 -20.43 14.93
CA ILE A 68 24.24 -20.64 13.55
C ILE A 68 25.78 -20.63 13.55
N LYS A 69 26.35 -21.82 13.61
CA LYS A 69 27.79 -22.05 13.66
C LYS A 69 28.37 -22.12 12.25
N GLY A 70 29.58 -21.62 12.08
CA GLY A 70 30.24 -21.55 10.77
C GLY A 70 30.96 -22.83 10.34
N ASP A 71 31.13 -23.79 11.24
CA ASP A 71 31.81 -25.08 11.00
C ASP A 71 31.04 -26.03 10.07
N ILE A 72 29.84 -25.64 9.61
CA ILE A 72 29.02 -26.38 8.64
C ILE A 72 28.93 -25.58 7.32
N PRO A 73 29.79 -25.84 6.31
CA PRO A 73 29.79 -25.06 5.08
C PRO A 73 28.53 -25.30 4.21
N GLY A 74 27.84 -24.23 3.82
CA GLY A 74 26.98 -24.21 2.63
C GLY A 74 25.51 -24.58 2.81
N VAL A 75 25.01 -24.75 4.04
CA VAL A 75 23.57 -24.98 4.30
C VAL A 75 23.09 -23.99 5.36
N TRP A 76 22.79 -22.76 4.95
CA TRP A 76 22.33 -21.69 5.85
C TRP A 76 20.81 -21.71 6.01
N PRO A 77 20.24 -21.42 7.21
CA PRO A 77 18.80 -21.47 7.41
C PRO A 77 18.08 -20.48 6.50
N VAL A 78 16.94 -20.92 5.96
CA VAL A 78 16.08 -20.10 5.11
C VAL A 78 14.67 -20.13 5.69
N ILE A 79 14.14 -18.96 6.04
CA ILE A 79 12.76 -18.79 6.49
C ILE A 79 11.96 -18.32 5.27
N ARG A 80 11.05 -19.17 4.79
CA ARG A 80 10.30 -18.97 3.55
C ARG A 80 8.90 -18.42 3.81
N THR A 81 8.20 -18.11 2.73
CA THR A 81 6.79 -17.68 2.75
C THR A 81 5.93 -18.60 3.63
N ALA A 82 5.09 -17.99 4.48
CA ALA A 82 4.21 -18.66 5.45
C ALA A 82 4.92 -19.42 6.59
N GLN A 83 6.23 -19.26 6.75
CA GLN A 83 6.96 -19.73 7.93
C GLN A 83 7.19 -18.58 8.91
N THR A 84 6.93 -18.86 10.19
CA THR A 84 7.32 -17.99 11.31
C THR A 84 8.32 -18.74 12.19
N ALA A 85 9.55 -18.23 12.27
CA ALA A 85 10.52 -18.64 13.28
C ALA A 85 10.38 -17.71 14.49
N ALA A 86 10.34 -18.26 15.70
CA ALA A 86 10.11 -17.49 16.91
C ALA A 86 11.15 -17.65 18.04
N PRO A 87 12.45 -17.90 17.80
CA PRO A 87 13.39 -18.23 18.88
C PRO A 87 13.49 -17.12 19.94
N GLY A 88 13.73 -17.48 21.19
CA GLY A 88 14.06 -16.53 22.25
C GLY A 88 15.32 -15.71 21.95
N GLY A 89 16.29 -16.25 21.21
CA GLY A 89 17.41 -15.45 20.69
C GLY A 89 18.14 -16.15 19.55
N ILE A 90 18.82 -15.39 18.69
CA ILE A 90 19.62 -15.91 17.56
C ILE A 90 21.06 -15.43 17.64
N TRP A 91 22.02 -16.34 17.46
CA TRP A 91 23.43 -16.02 17.31
C TRP A 91 24.00 -16.57 16.02
N ILE A 92 24.32 -15.67 15.09
CA ILE A 92 24.97 -15.98 13.82
C ILE A 92 26.47 -15.80 13.97
N GLY A 93 27.25 -16.80 13.58
CA GLY A 93 28.70 -16.77 13.75
C GLY A 93 29.15 -17.28 15.11
N TYR A 94 28.43 -18.24 15.70
CA TYR A 94 28.76 -18.85 17.00
C TYR A 94 29.86 -19.93 16.86
N SER A 95 30.97 -19.62 16.20
CA SER A 95 32.13 -20.53 16.09
C SER A 95 33.43 -19.75 15.89
N ASN A 96 34.57 -20.40 16.14
CA ASN A 96 35.92 -19.84 15.91
C ASN A 96 36.45 -20.10 14.49
N THR A 97 35.58 -20.49 13.55
CA THR A 97 35.95 -20.86 12.18
C THR A 97 35.86 -19.64 11.24
N ALA A 98 36.74 -19.58 10.24
CA ALA A 98 36.83 -18.46 9.28
C ALA A 98 35.65 -18.36 8.28
N SER A 99 34.73 -19.31 8.32
CA SER A 99 33.44 -19.32 7.63
C SER A 99 32.54 -18.15 8.04
N THR A 100 31.70 -17.68 7.12
CA THR A 100 30.69 -16.66 7.41
C THR A 100 29.29 -17.27 7.31
N PRO A 101 28.75 -17.85 8.41
CA PRO A 101 27.38 -18.33 8.46
C PRO A 101 26.37 -17.25 8.08
N ALA A 102 25.26 -17.67 7.48
CA ALA A 102 24.16 -16.78 7.13
C ALA A 102 22.82 -17.29 7.69
N VAL A 103 21.84 -16.39 7.78
CA VAL A 103 20.41 -16.70 7.84
C VAL A 103 19.73 -15.88 6.74
N ASN A 104 18.85 -16.52 5.97
CA ASN A 104 18.09 -15.86 4.91
C ASN A 104 16.61 -15.84 5.27
N LEU A 105 15.98 -14.70 5.11
CA LEU A 105 14.56 -14.48 5.35
C LEU A 105 13.92 -14.03 4.04
N GLU A 106 13.25 -14.93 3.34
CA GLU A 106 12.64 -14.68 2.03
C GLU A 106 11.26 -14.01 2.14
N TYR A 107 10.69 -13.62 0.99
CA TYR A 107 9.44 -12.88 0.90
C TYR A 107 8.30 -13.60 1.64
N GLY A 108 7.63 -12.88 2.55
CA GLY A 108 6.53 -13.42 3.35
C GLY A 108 6.94 -14.41 4.44
N GLY A 109 8.24 -14.63 4.67
CA GLY A 109 8.75 -15.28 5.88
C GLY A 109 8.82 -14.29 7.04
N ARG A 110 8.63 -14.79 8.27
CA ARG A 110 8.67 -13.98 9.49
C ARG A 110 9.65 -14.56 10.52
N LEU A 111 10.46 -13.69 11.10
CA LEU A 111 11.33 -14.01 12.23
C LEU A 111 11.00 -13.08 13.39
N GLU A 112 10.49 -13.66 14.47
CA GLU A 112 10.22 -12.97 15.74
C GLU A 112 11.21 -13.47 16.78
N THR A 113 11.90 -12.58 17.48
CA THR A 113 12.87 -12.97 18.50
C THR A 113 13.01 -11.88 19.55
N ASP A 114 13.57 -12.19 20.71
CA ASP A 114 13.95 -11.13 21.66
C ASP A 114 15.25 -10.45 21.20
N GLN A 115 16.27 -11.25 20.87
CA GLN A 115 17.59 -10.74 20.53
C GLN A 115 18.20 -11.47 19.33
N ILE A 116 18.88 -10.73 18.48
CA ILE A 116 19.71 -11.28 17.42
C ILE A 116 21.12 -10.69 17.50
N SER A 117 22.12 -11.57 17.46
CA SER A 117 23.52 -11.21 17.34
C SER A 117 24.08 -11.76 16.04
N VAL A 118 24.48 -10.86 15.16
CA VAL A 118 25.07 -11.19 13.87
C VAL A 118 26.58 -10.98 13.96
N GLY A 119 27.34 -12.05 13.73
CA GLY A 119 28.79 -12.05 13.90
C GLY A 119 29.18 -12.05 15.38
N PHE A 120 28.72 -13.05 16.15
CA PHE A 120 28.97 -13.12 17.60
C PHE A 120 30.39 -13.55 17.97
N ILE A 121 30.96 -14.60 17.37
CA ILE A 121 32.37 -14.99 17.59
C ILE A 121 33.18 -14.75 16.32
N ALA A 122 32.70 -15.29 15.20
CA ALA A 122 33.26 -15.08 13.87
C ALA A 122 32.35 -14.17 13.03
N GLY A 123 32.58 -14.14 11.71
CA GLY A 123 31.70 -13.42 10.79
C GLY A 123 30.30 -14.02 10.77
N GLY A 124 29.28 -13.19 10.55
CA GLY A 124 27.90 -13.64 10.38
C GLY A 124 27.13 -12.73 9.43
N VAL A 125 26.17 -13.29 8.71
CA VAL A 125 25.30 -12.55 7.78
C VAL A 125 23.83 -12.83 8.09
N MET A 126 23.00 -11.80 8.06
CA MET A 126 21.55 -11.92 8.00
C MET A 126 21.09 -11.26 6.71
N ASN A 127 20.39 -11.99 5.86
CA ASN A 127 19.77 -11.46 4.65
C ASN A 127 18.26 -11.45 4.82
N ILE A 128 17.64 -10.29 4.60
CA ILE A 128 16.19 -10.10 4.60
C ILE A 128 15.80 -9.74 3.18
N GLU A 129 15.16 -10.66 2.47
CA GLU A 129 14.75 -10.55 1.07
C GLU A 129 13.21 -10.50 1.01
N GLY A 130 12.62 -9.39 1.45
CA GLY A 130 11.17 -9.17 1.44
C GLY A 130 10.39 -9.74 2.63
N GLY A 131 11.06 -10.38 3.60
CA GLY A 131 10.43 -10.86 4.84
C GLY A 131 10.44 -9.85 6.00
N THR A 132 9.93 -10.28 7.16
CA THR A 132 9.81 -9.43 8.37
C THR A 132 10.66 -9.97 9.53
N LEU A 133 11.58 -9.17 10.05
CA LEU A 133 12.36 -9.43 11.27
C LEU A 133 11.90 -8.52 12.41
N GLU A 134 11.42 -9.09 13.50
CA GLU A 134 11.09 -8.38 14.73
C GLU A 134 11.99 -8.89 15.87
N ALA A 135 12.89 -8.05 16.35
CA ALA A 135 13.78 -8.35 17.48
C ALA A 135 13.42 -7.43 18.66
N ALA A 136 12.64 -7.92 19.62
CA ALA A 136 12.03 -7.09 20.66
C ALA A 136 13.04 -6.23 21.44
N SER A 137 14.17 -6.82 21.83
CA SER A 137 15.22 -6.15 22.61
C SER A 137 16.36 -5.61 21.74
N SER A 138 17.03 -6.44 20.95
CA SER A 138 18.22 -5.95 20.22
C SER A 138 18.56 -6.68 18.93
N ILE A 139 19.17 -5.92 18.00
CA ILE A 139 19.97 -6.40 16.87
C ILE A 139 21.41 -5.95 17.12
N THR A 140 22.31 -6.89 17.29
CA THR A 140 23.74 -6.63 17.53
C THR A 140 24.57 -7.05 16.32
N LEU A 141 25.39 -6.14 15.79
CA LEU A 141 26.24 -6.37 14.63
C LEU A 141 27.72 -6.34 15.03
N GLY A 142 28.34 -7.52 15.10
CA GLY A 142 29.75 -7.65 15.46
C GLY A 142 30.06 -7.49 16.94
N GLY A 143 29.11 -7.74 17.85
CA GLY A 143 29.26 -7.58 19.31
C GLY A 143 29.95 -8.74 20.05
N GLY A 144 31.05 -9.26 19.49
CA GLY A 144 31.69 -10.47 19.99
C GLY A 144 32.68 -10.30 21.13
N ASN A 145 32.87 -11.38 21.91
CA ASN A 145 33.79 -11.44 23.05
C ASN A 145 35.22 -10.98 22.67
N ALA A 146 35.76 -10.04 23.44
CA ALA A 146 37.09 -9.44 23.28
C ALA A 146 38.25 -10.45 23.26
N GLU A 147 38.05 -11.68 23.75
CA GLU A 147 39.04 -12.76 23.70
C GLU A 147 39.39 -13.26 22.29
N TYR A 148 38.48 -13.13 21.30
CA TYR A 148 38.62 -13.87 20.03
C TYR A 148 38.99 -13.03 18.82
N GLY A 149 38.95 -11.70 18.91
CA GLY A 149 39.43 -10.75 17.89
C GLY A 149 38.80 -10.93 16.51
N TYR A 150 38.10 -9.89 16.01
CA TYR A 150 37.53 -9.78 14.65
C TYR A 150 36.10 -10.35 14.43
N SER A 151 35.16 -10.07 15.33
CA SER A 151 33.72 -10.28 15.08
C SER A 151 33.20 -9.34 13.97
N ARG A 152 32.58 -9.90 12.92
CA ARG A 152 32.00 -9.13 11.80
C ARG A 152 30.54 -9.47 11.58
N GLY A 153 29.64 -8.57 11.92
CA GLY A 153 28.21 -8.73 11.66
C GLY A 153 27.79 -7.97 10.41
N THR A 154 27.08 -8.62 9.49
CA THR A 154 26.44 -7.95 8.36
C THR A 154 24.96 -8.26 8.30
N VAL A 155 24.11 -7.22 8.30
CA VAL A 155 22.69 -7.34 7.95
C VAL A 155 22.49 -6.71 6.58
N ASN A 156 21.87 -7.44 5.67
CA ASN A 156 21.43 -6.94 4.38
C ASN A 156 19.91 -7.00 4.31
N ILE A 157 19.28 -5.90 3.91
CA ILE A 157 17.84 -5.82 3.66
C ILE A 157 17.64 -5.50 2.18
N PHE A 158 17.10 -6.45 1.42
CA PHE A 158 16.77 -6.40 0.00
C PHE A 158 15.24 -6.42 -0.11
N ALA A 159 14.61 -5.27 0.15
CA ALA A 159 13.19 -5.17 0.50
C ALA A 159 12.83 -5.98 1.77
N GLY A 160 11.69 -5.68 2.40
CA GLY A 160 11.30 -6.27 3.68
C GLY A 160 11.44 -5.31 4.86
N ARG A 161 11.13 -5.80 6.07
CA ARG A 161 10.95 -4.97 7.26
C ARG A 161 11.77 -5.52 8.42
N SER A 162 12.43 -4.64 9.15
CA SER A 162 13.10 -4.98 10.40
C SER A 162 12.75 -3.99 11.51
N ARG A 163 12.50 -4.49 12.71
CA ARG A 163 12.27 -3.64 13.89
C ARG A 163 13.05 -4.17 15.08
N THR A 164 13.63 -3.25 15.84
CA THR A 164 14.22 -3.58 17.14
C THR A 164 14.16 -2.42 18.13
N ALA A 165 14.25 -2.68 19.43
CA ALA A 165 14.46 -1.60 20.39
C ALA A 165 15.88 -1.03 20.27
N ASN A 166 16.91 -1.89 20.23
CA ASN A 166 18.30 -1.46 20.22
C ASN A 166 19.07 -2.02 19.03
N LEU A 167 19.69 -1.16 18.23
CA LEU A 167 20.62 -1.52 17.16
C LEU A 167 22.05 -1.19 17.59
N PHE A 168 22.85 -2.23 17.82
CA PHE A 168 24.23 -2.10 18.28
C PHE A 168 25.24 -2.45 17.19
N PHE A 169 26.32 -1.68 17.10
CA PHE A 169 27.43 -1.89 16.17
C PHE A 169 28.75 -2.05 16.92
N GLY A 170 29.37 -3.22 16.86
CA GLY A 170 30.63 -3.49 17.59
C GLY A 170 30.52 -3.29 19.11
N SER A 171 29.29 -3.32 19.64
CA SER A 171 28.97 -3.20 21.05
C SER A 171 27.85 -4.18 21.42
N HIS A 172 27.70 -4.49 22.70
CA HIS A 172 26.58 -5.24 23.27
C HIS A 172 26.30 -4.64 24.64
N ASP A 173 25.02 -4.36 24.94
CA ASP A 173 24.58 -3.72 26.19
C ASP A 173 25.39 -2.45 26.58
N GLY A 174 25.71 -1.61 25.59
CA GLY A 174 26.43 -0.36 25.78
C GLY A 174 27.94 -0.50 26.06
N GLN A 175 28.50 -1.70 25.98
CA GLN A 175 29.95 -1.94 26.08
C GLN A 175 30.56 -2.13 24.70
N ALA A 176 31.55 -1.31 24.34
CA ALA A 176 32.30 -1.45 23.09
C ALA A 176 33.23 -2.66 23.13
N TYR A 177 33.19 -3.51 22.10
CA TYR A 177 34.11 -4.65 21.96
C TYR A 177 35.26 -4.29 21.02
N MET A 178 36.50 -4.45 21.50
CA MET A 178 37.68 -4.16 20.70
C MET A 178 37.74 -5.03 19.44
N GLY A 179 37.70 -4.40 18.27
CA GLY A 179 37.86 -5.05 16.96
C GLY A 179 36.57 -5.61 16.35
N GLY A 180 35.41 -5.43 17.00
CA GLY A 180 34.11 -5.78 16.44
C GLY A 180 33.63 -4.75 15.41
N THR A 181 33.14 -5.20 14.26
CA THR A 181 32.62 -4.32 13.20
C THR A 181 31.22 -4.74 12.76
N GLY A 182 30.29 -3.79 12.71
CA GLY A 182 28.94 -4.02 12.23
C GLY A 182 28.67 -3.32 10.90
N ARG A 183 28.04 -4.02 9.96
CA ARG A 183 27.59 -3.43 8.70
C ARG A 183 26.10 -3.65 8.51
N LEU A 184 25.38 -2.56 8.27
CA LEU A 184 23.98 -2.61 7.85
C LEU A 184 23.89 -2.09 6.42
N ASN A 185 23.28 -2.86 5.53
CA ASN A 185 22.99 -2.43 4.17
C ASN A 185 21.47 -2.47 3.93
N LEU A 186 20.91 -1.33 3.53
CA LEU A 186 19.49 -1.17 3.20
C LEU A 186 19.36 -0.93 1.68
N PHE A 187 19.16 -2.01 0.93
CA PHE A 187 18.94 -2.03 -0.52
C PHE A 187 17.43 -2.08 -0.81
N GLY A 188 16.67 -1.13 -0.26
CA GLY A 188 15.22 -1.20 -0.14
C GLY A 188 14.74 -1.61 1.25
N GLY A 189 13.42 -1.60 1.47
CA GLY A 189 12.84 -1.97 2.76
C GLY A 189 13.10 -0.96 3.87
N SER A 190 12.82 -1.35 5.12
CA SER A 190 12.96 -0.46 6.27
C SER A 190 13.53 -1.15 7.51
N LEU A 191 14.29 -0.39 8.29
CA LEU A 191 14.68 -0.75 9.66
C LEU A 191 14.26 0.34 10.63
N ARG A 192 13.51 -0.03 11.67
CA ARG A 192 13.17 0.87 12.78
C ARG A 192 13.90 0.46 14.05
N THR A 193 14.52 1.44 14.71
CA THR A 193 15.16 1.27 16.01
C THR A 193 14.88 2.43 16.96
N HIS A 194 14.91 2.19 18.26
CA HIS A 194 14.84 3.25 19.27
C HIS A 194 16.25 3.76 19.59
N ILE A 195 17.18 2.86 19.88
CA ILE A 195 18.57 3.20 20.19
C ILE A 195 19.48 2.71 19.06
N LEU A 196 20.33 3.59 18.54
CA LEU A 196 21.42 3.27 17.63
C LEU A 196 22.75 3.60 18.31
N GLU A 197 23.53 2.59 18.67
CA GLU A 197 24.77 2.76 19.41
C GLU A 197 25.94 2.01 18.76
N GLY A 198 27.15 2.56 18.92
CA GLY A 198 28.39 1.93 18.47
C GLY A 198 28.69 2.13 16.99
N LEU A 199 27.90 2.91 16.26
CA LEU A 199 28.16 3.20 14.85
C LEU A 199 29.51 3.95 14.66
N ASP A 200 29.95 4.69 15.67
CA ASP A 200 31.26 5.36 15.68
C ASP A 200 32.45 4.39 15.85
N ASN A 201 32.20 3.13 16.22
CA ASN A 201 33.23 2.11 16.35
C ASN A 201 33.95 1.89 15.01
N GLN A 202 35.26 1.62 15.08
CA GLN A 202 36.10 1.49 13.90
C GLN A 202 35.60 0.38 12.98
N GLY A 203 35.35 0.69 11.70
CA GLY A 203 34.86 -0.26 10.70
C GLY A 203 33.35 -0.49 10.69
N SER A 204 32.58 0.06 11.63
CA SER A 204 31.13 0.04 11.57
C SER A 204 30.58 1.03 10.54
N SER A 205 29.51 0.64 9.85
CA SER A 205 28.88 1.46 8.81
C SER A 205 27.43 1.08 8.50
N ILE A 206 26.66 2.07 8.03
CA ILE A 206 25.35 1.92 7.42
C ILE A 206 25.42 2.43 5.97
N ASN A 207 24.94 1.64 5.02
CA ASN A 207 24.77 2.05 3.63
C ASN A 207 23.29 1.93 3.22
N ILE A 208 22.74 2.98 2.63
CA ILE A 208 21.34 3.04 2.19
C ILE A 208 21.30 3.29 0.68
N GLU A 209 20.63 2.41 -0.07
CA GLU A 209 20.51 2.46 -1.54
C GLU A 209 19.04 2.20 -1.94
N ASN A 210 18.12 3.09 -1.51
CA ASN A 210 16.65 2.99 -1.63
C ASN A 210 15.89 2.42 -0.42
N GLY A 211 16.51 2.29 0.76
CA GLY A 211 15.82 1.91 2.01
C GLY A 211 15.52 3.08 2.96
N VAL A 212 14.82 2.79 4.05
CA VAL A 212 14.48 3.76 5.11
C VAL A 212 15.02 3.29 6.47
N LEU A 213 15.77 4.15 7.16
CA LEU A 213 16.17 3.94 8.54
C LEU A 213 15.40 4.92 9.45
N VAL A 214 14.69 4.38 10.45
CA VAL A 214 13.93 5.18 11.41
C VAL A 214 14.53 5.02 12.80
N ILE A 215 14.88 6.14 13.44
CA ILE A 215 15.53 6.17 14.76
C ILE A 215 14.70 7.03 15.71
N SER A 216 14.13 6.44 16.76
CA SER A 216 13.19 7.14 17.66
C SER A 216 13.74 7.54 19.04
N GLY A 217 15.05 7.44 19.27
CA GLY A 217 15.70 7.87 20.52
C GLY A 217 16.10 9.35 20.54
N ASP A 218 16.89 9.72 21.55
CA ASP A 218 17.41 11.09 21.76
C ASP A 218 18.55 11.43 20.77
N TYR A 219 18.26 11.40 19.47
CA TYR A 219 19.19 11.79 18.41
C TYR A 219 18.78 13.11 17.78
N THR A 220 19.77 13.85 17.30
CA THR A 220 19.60 15.11 16.59
C THR A 220 20.03 14.97 15.13
N LEU A 221 19.60 15.89 14.27
CA LEU A 221 20.11 15.95 12.88
C LEU A 221 21.63 16.12 12.83
N GLN A 222 22.23 16.73 13.86
CA GLN A 222 23.68 16.88 13.98
C GLN A 222 24.39 15.53 14.17
N ASP A 223 23.78 14.58 14.88
CA ASP A 223 24.33 13.23 15.03
C ASP A 223 24.39 12.52 13.67
N VAL A 224 23.34 12.68 12.87
CA VAL A 224 23.29 12.15 11.50
C VAL A 224 24.35 12.79 10.62
N ASP A 225 24.49 14.12 10.66
CA ASP A 225 25.52 14.84 9.91
C ASP A 225 26.92 14.36 10.30
N ASN A 226 27.15 14.10 11.59
CA ASN A 226 28.43 13.56 12.06
C ASN A 226 28.71 12.17 11.48
N TRP A 227 27.72 11.28 11.45
CA TRP A 227 27.87 9.95 10.84
C TRP A 227 28.11 10.02 9.33
N VAL A 228 27.45 10.94 8.62
CA VAL A 228 27.67 11.16 7.20
C VAL A 228 29.09 11.68 6.94
N ASN A 229 29.51 12.71 7.67
CA ASN A 229 30.81 13.36 7.50
C ASN A 229 31.99 12.44 7.86
N THR A 230 31.78 11.49 8.77
CA THR A 230 32.77 10.49 9.16
C THR A 230 32.73 9.23 8.27
N GLY A 231 31.84 9.18 7.27
CA GLY A 231 31.67 8.05 6.36
C GLY A 231 31.05 6.81 7.02
N ARG A 232 30.45 6.96 8.20
CA ARG A 232 29.75 5.88 8.93
C ARG A 232 28.36 5.64 8.38
N LEU A 233 27.71 6.68 7.89
CA LEU A 233 26.45 6.60 7.18
C LEU A 233 26.67 7.06 5.74
N SER A 234 26.32 6.22 4.78
CA SER A 234 26.55 6.49 3.36
C SER A 234 25.33 6.12 2.53
N ALA A 235 25.25 6.74 1.35
CA ALA A 235 24.22 6.50 0.36
C ALA A 235 24.86 5.95 -0.92
N PHE A 236 24.28 4.92 -1.54
CA PHE A 236 24.73 4.38 -2.84
C PHE A 236 26.23 4.11 -2.91
N GLY A 237 26.76 3.39 -1.90
CA GLY A 237 28.19 3.07 -1.83
C GLY A 237 29.08 4.32 -1.71
N GLY A 238 28.58 5.39 -1.10
CA GLY A 238 29.30 6.65 -0.88
C GLY A 238 29.13 7.70 -1.98
N LYS A 239 28.22 7.49 -2.94
CA LYS A 239 28.00 8.40 -4.08
C LYS A 239 26.70 9.22 -3.99
N GLY A 240 25.75 8.84 -3.14
CA GLY A 240 24.44 9.50 -3.01
C GLY A 240 24.39 10.59 -1.95
N LYS A 241 23.22 11.20 -1.79
CA LYS A 241 22.93 12.16 -0.71
C LYS A 241 22.09 11.51 0.38
N ILE A 242 22.48 11.69 1.64
CA ILE A 242 21.63 11.33 2.78
C ILE A 242 20.68 12.49 3.08
N VAL A 243 19.41 12.17 3.28
CA VAL A 243 18.38 13.12 3.74
C VAL A 243 17.84 12.62 5.07
N ALA A 244 17.94 13.46 6.09
CA ALA A 244 17.42 13.20 7.42
C ALA A 244 16.35 14.22 7.77
N GLU A 245 15.23 13.73 8.30
CA GLU A 245 14.09 14.54 8.73
C GLU A 245 13.73 14.21 10.18
N ASP A 246 13.61 15.24 11.02
CA ASP A 246 13.14 15.10 12.40
C ASP A 246 11.63 15.33 12.47
N VAL A 247 10.89 14.28 12.77
CA VAL A 247 9.42 14.27 12.89
C VAL A 247 8.95 13.68 14.23
N GLY A 248 9.72 13.92 15.30
CA GLY A 248 9.56 13.27 16.62
C GLY A 248 10.31 11.94 16.74
N TYR A 249 10.96 11.55 15.65
CA TYR A 249 11.99 10.55 15.46
C TYR A 249 12.72 10.95 14.17
N ILE A 250 13.95 10.48 13.98
CA ILE A 250 14.72 10.77 12.78
C ILE A 250 14.40 9.72 11.71
N VAL A 251 13.92 10.18 10.55
CA VAL A 251 13.81 9.38 9.33
C VAL A 251 15.01 9.69 8.44
N ILE A 252 15.77 8.66 8.08
CA ILE A 252 16.96 8.76 7.25
C ILE A 252 16.71 7.99 5.95
N THR A 253 16.84 8.68 4.82
CA THR A 253 16.71 8.11 3.48
C THR A 253 17.94 8.46 2.64
N ALA A 254 18.21 7.63 1.64
CA ALA A 254 19.21 7.93 0.63
C ALA A 254 18.54 8.43 -0.64
N GLN A 255 18.99 9.58 -1.12
CA GLN A 255 18.78 10.03 -2.48
C GLN A 255 19.94 9.53 -3.33
N GLY A 256 19.59 8.99 -4.50
CA GLY A 256 20.55 8.58 -5.52
C GLY A 256 21.62 9.65 -5.75
N PRO A 257 22.85 9.25 -6.10
CA PRO A 257 23.73 10.17 -6.80
C PRO A 257 22.92 10.74 -7.96
N ARG A 258 22.98 12.05 -8.19
CA ARG A 258 22.48 12.60 -9.46
C ARG A 258 23.46 12.23 -10.58
N TYR A 259 23.60 10.94 -10.83
CA TYR A 259 24.31 10.32 -11.94
C TYR A 259 23.39 9.22 -12.47
N GLY A 260 22.90 9.43 -13.70
CA GLY A 260 21.75 8.75 -14.28
C GLY A 260 21.79 7.23 -14.18
N LEU A 261 20.95 6.69 -13.31
CA LEU A 261 20.01 5.61 -13.63
C LEU A 261 18.62 6.07 -13.20
N SER A 262 18.31 7.30 -13.54
CA SER A 262 16.95 7.63 -13.94
C SER A 262 16.69 6.80 -15.20
N SER A 263 15.46 6.42 -15.50
CA SER A 263 15.09 6.36 -16.91
C SER A 263 15.59 7.65 -17.58
N PHE A 264 15.73 7.72 -18.88
CA PHE A 264 16.11 8.98 -19.54
C PHE A 264 15.17 10.16 -19.13
N TYR A 265 14.05 9.86 -18.44
CA TYR A 265 13.05 10.77 -17.88
C TYR A 265 12.81 10.68 -16.34
N ASP A 266 13.62 9.98 -15.55
CA ASP A 266 13.52 9.95 -14.08
C ASP A 266 12.19 9.38 -13.53
N ASP A 267 11.66 8.37 -14.23
CA ASP A 267 10.38 7.71 -13.92
C ASP A 267 10.52 6.26 -13.40
N GLY A 268 11.74 5.73 -13.31
CA GLY A 268 12.01 4.39 -12.79
C GLY A 268 11.57 3.24 -13.72
N GLN A 269 11.19 3.55 -14.96
CA GLN A 269 10.85 2.57 -16.00
C GLN A 269 11.99 2.44 -17.01
N ILE A 270 12.01 1.35 -17.76
CA ILE A 270 12.83 1.24 -18.97
C ILE A 270 11.89 0.85 -20.10
N ASP A 271 11.58 1.80 -20.97
CA ASP A 271 10.59 1.67 -22.01
C ASP A 271 11.01 2.33 -23.34
N LEU A 272 10.03 2.65 -24.17
CA LEU A 272 10.26 3.20 -25.51
C LEU A 272 10.93 4.57 -25.49
N ASP A 273 10.72 5.35 -24.44
CA ASP A 273 11.31 6.67 -24.29
C ASP A 273 12.81 6.55 -24.01
N ASP A 274 13.22 5.53 -23.24
CA ASP A 274 14.63 5.18 -23.00
C ASP A 274 15.32 4.65 -24.26
N ALA A 275 14.65 3.78 -25.01
CA ALA A 275 15.16 3.29 -26.29
C ALA A 275 15.33 4.42 -27.31
N ALA A 276 14.43 5.40 -27.34
CA ALA A 276 14.50 6.54 -28.24
C ALA A 276 15.71 7.43 -27.92
N ALA A 277 15.98 7.69 -26.65
CA ALA A 277 17.13 8.49 -26.22
C ALA A 277 18.47 7.77 -26.46
N MET A 278 18.53 6.45 -26.26
CA MET A 278 19.69 5.64 -26.67
C MET A 278 19.91 5.67 -28.18
N ALA A 279 18.84 5.57 -28.98
CA ALA A 279 18.95 5.61 -30.44
C ALA A 279 19.46 6.96 -30.96
N GLN A 280 19.11 8.07 -30.30
CA GLN A 280 19.58 9.41 -30.65
C GLN A 280 21.08 9.60 -30.42
N ASN A 281 21.65 8.89 -29.44
CA ASN A 281 23.05 9.02 -29.05
C ASN A 281 23.90 7.80 -29.46
N TRP A 282 23.34 6.89 -30.28
CA TRP A 282 24.00 5.64 -30.66
C TRP A 282 25.36 5.91 -31.32
N LEU A 283 26.41 5.24 -30.82
CA LEU A 283 27.81 5.40 -31.24
C LEU A 283 28.44 6.75 -30.90
N ALA A 284 27.83 7.56 -30.03
CA ALA A 284 28.52 8.71 -29.44
C ALA A 284 29.76 8.22 -28.66
N SER A 285 30.83 9.01 -28.66
CA SER A 285 32.14 8.68 -28.04
C SER A 285 32.77 9.85 -27.29
N ASP A 286 32.01 10.92 -27.11
CA ASP A 286 32.33 12.12 -26.34
C ASP A 286 31.44 12.22 -25.09
N CYS A 287 30.89 11.09 -24.63
CA CYS A 287 30.05 11.06 -23.45
C CYS A 287 30.89 11.37 -22.21
N SER A 288 30.40 12.29 -21.39
CA SER A 288 31.08 12.77 -20.21
C SER A 288 30.09 13.36 -19.23
N ALA A 289 30.55 13.65 -18.01
CA ALA A 289 29.72 14.37 -17.04
C ALA A 289 29.16 15.70 -17.58
N GLU A 290 29.85 16.35 -18.52
CA GLU A 290 29.49 17.67 -19.07
C GLU A 290 28.28 17.60 -20.02
N ASN A 291 28.10 16.49 -20.73
CA ASN A 291 26.92 16.23 -21.58
C ASN A 291 25.97 15.18 -20.98
N GLN A 292 26.04 14.99 -19.67
CA GLN A 292 25.22 14.04 -18.93
C GLN A 292 25.35 12.60 -19.45
N TRP A 293 26.57 12.18 -19.81
CA TRP A 293 26.83 10.86 -20.40
C TRP A 293 25.98 10.62 -21.65
N CYS A 294 25.99 11.60 -22.54
CA CYS A 294 25.12 11.66 -23.72
C CYS A 294 23.63 11.56 -23.37
N GLY A 295 23.20 12.40 -22.43
CA GLY A 295 21.82 12.41 -21.93
C GLY A 295 21.40 11.13 -21.21
N GLY A 296 22.34 10.33 -20.68
CA GLY A 296 22.11 9.05 -20.01
C GLY A 296 22.25 7.83 -20.90
N ALA A 297 22.63 7.99 -22.18
CA ALA A 297 22.75 6.88 -23.12
C ALA A 297 23.98 6.00 -22.90
N ASP A 298 25.04 6.56 -22.32
CA ASP A 298 26.22 5.82 -21.86
C ASP A 298 25.95 5.35 -20.42
N ILE A 299 25.33 4.16 -20.33
CA ILE A 299 24.79 3.58 -19.09
C ILE A 299 25.93 3.09 -18.19
N ASN A 300 27.02 2.61 -18.78
CA ASN A 300 28.15 2.10 -18.02
C ASN A 300 29.18 3.20 -17.66
N GLY A 301 29.04 4.40 -18.25
CA GLY A 301 29.89 5.56 -18.02
C GLY A 301 31.30 5.41 -18.60
N ASP A 302 31.46 4.64 -19.66
CA ASP A 302 32.76 4.36 -20.30
C ASP A 302 33.19 5.42 -21.33
N GLY A 303 32.33 6.41 -21.56
CA GLY A 303 32.52 7.51 -22.50
C GLY A 303 31.94 7.25 -23.89
N SER A 304 31.33 6.09 -24.15
CA SER A 304 30.80 5.71 -25.46
C SER A 304 29.46 4.98 -25.40
N VAL A 305 28.47 5.41 -26.19
CA VAL A 305 27.19 4.70 -26.32
C VAL A 305 27.34 3.53 -27.30
N ASN A 306 27.31 2.31 -26.80
CA ASN A 306 27.58 1.13 -27.61
C ASN A 306 26.74 -0.10 -27.23
N THR A 307 27.08 -1.26 -27.80
CA THR A 307 26.35 -2.52 -27.58
C THR A 307 26.32 -2.95 -26.11
N GLU A 308 27.31 -2.57 -25.30
CA GLU A 308 27.33 -2.85 -23.86
C GLU A 308 26.22 -2.06 -23.13
N ASP A 309 25.99 -0.80 -23.50
CA ASP A 309 24.89 0.02 -22.99
C ASP A 309 23.54 -0.51 -23.46
N PHE A 310 23.42 -0.83 -24.75
CA PHE A 310 22.21 -1.45 -25.27
C PHE A 310 21.89 -2.78 -24.58
N THR A 311 22.91 -3.59 -24.29
CA THR A 311 22.74 -4.84 -23.56
C THR A 311 22.25 -4.58 -22.14
N ARG A 312 22.69 -3.52 -21.48
CA ARG A 312 22.20 -3.11 -20.15
C ARG A 312 20.76 -2.63 -20.21
N LEU A 313 20.42 -1.75 -21.16
CA LEU A 313 19.04 -1.30 -21.39
C LEU A 313 18.12 -2.48 -21.70
N ALA A 314 18.53 -3.40 -22.59
CA ALA A 314 17.74 -4.56 -22.98
C ALA A 314 17.55 -5.59 -21.85
N ARG A 315 18.58 -5.79 -21.00
CA ARG A 315 18.47 -6.66 -19.80
C ARG A 315 17.45 -6.14 -18.80
N HIS A 316 17.22 -4.84 -18.83
CA HIS A 316 16.32 -4.15 -17.94
C HIS A 316 15.08 -3.64 -18.68
N TRP A 317 14.81 -4.12 -19.90
CA TRP A 317 13.65 -3.71 -20.71
C TRP A 317 12.34 -4.04 -19.99
N GLN A 318 11.50 -3.03 -19.79
CA GLN A 318 10.31 -3.10 -18.93
C GLN A 318 10.60 -3.52 -17.49
N SER A 319 11.86 -3.48 -17.05
CA SER A 319 12.25 -3.74 -15.68
C SER A 319 12.19 -2.42 -14.90
N GLY A 320 11.01 -2.20 -14.36
CA GLY A 320 10.69 -1.31 -13.26
C GLY A 320 9.43 -1.89 -12.63
N PRO A 321 9.28 -1.93 -11.30
CA PRO A 321 8.04 -2.40 -10.70
C PRO A 321 6.90 -1.45 -11.10
N TYR A 322 5.96 -1.93 -11.93
CA TYR A 322 4.70 -1.21 -12.18
C TYR A 322 3.89 -1.18 -10.90
N TYR A 323 4.14 -0.21 -10.03
CA TYR A 323 3.46 -0.12 -8.75
C TYR A 323 1.99 0.21 -8.90
N GLY A 324 1.15 -0.47 -8.13
CA GLY A 324 -0.28 -0.21 -8.05
C GLY A 324 -1.09 -0.92 -9.13
N LEU A 325 -2.30 -0.42 -9.35
CA LEU A 325 -3.28 -1.00 -10.24
C LEU A 325 -3.15 -0.42 -11.63
N ARG A 326 -3.28 -1.27 -12.65
CA ARG A 326 -3.25 -0.87 -14.06
C ARG A 326 -4.27 -1.69 -14.85
N VAL A 327 -5.02 -1.01 -15.70
CA VAL A 327 -5.79 -1.67 -16.76
C VAL A 327 -4.86 -1.91 -17.95
N GLN A 328 -4.70 -3.16 -18.36
CA GLN A 328 -3.88 -3.50 -19.53
C GLN A 328 -4.72 -3.53 -20.82
N SER A 329 -4.05 -3.69 -21.96
CA SER A 329 -4.68 -3.73 -23.28
C SER A 329 -5.64 -4.91 -23.49
N ASP A 330 -5.58 -5.91 -22.62
CA ASP A 330 -6.54 -7.04 -22.58
C ASP A 330 -7.85 -6.68 -21.85
N GLY A 331 -7.96 -5.47 -21.29
CA GLY A 331 -9.12 -5.01 -20.54
C GLY A 331 -9.16 -5.50 -19.08
N ASN A 332 -8.14 -6.20 -18.60
CA ASN A 332 -8.09 -6.73 -17.24
C ASN A 332 -7.29 -5.82 -16.30
N LEU A 333 -7.57 -5.96 -15.00
CA LEU A 333 -6.88 -5.24 -13.93
C LEU A 333 -5.68 -6.05 -13.44
N TYR A 334 -4.55 -5.38 -13.27
CA TYR A 334 -3.33 -5.95 -12.72
C TYR A 334 -2.86 -5.11 -11.54
N ALA A 335 -2.37 -5.74 -10.48
CA ALA A 335 -1.66 -5.11 -9.38
C ALA A 335 -0.20 -5.55 -9.43
N ASN A 336 0.74 -4.61 -9.53
CA ASN A 336 2.17 -4.94 -9.54
C ASN A 336 2.57 -5.97 -10.62
N GLY A 337 1.92 -5.92 -11.78
CA GLY A 337 2.14 -6.85 -12.90
C GLY A 337 1.43 -8.21 -12.80
N VAL A 338 0.68 -8.47 -11.73
CA VAL A 338 -0.08 -9.72 -11.53
C VAL A 338 -1.58 -9.44 -11.73
N PRO A 339 -2.34 -10.32 -12.42
CA PRO A 339 -3.80 -10.18 -12.52
C PRO A 339 -4.42 -9.98 -11.13
N TYR A 340 -5.29 -8.99 -11.01
CA TYR A 340 -5.84 -8.58 -9.72
C TYR A 340 -7.36 -8.68 -9.70
N SER A 341 -7.86 -9.34 -8.67
CA SER A 341 -9.25 -9.26 -8.22
C SER A 341 -9.25 -9.16 -6.70
N GLY A 342 -9.93 -8.18 -6.11
CA GLY A 342 -9.94 -8.08 -4.65
C GLY A 342 -10.83 -7.01 -4.05
N PHE A 343 -11.03 -7.13 -2.75
CA PHE A 343 -11.80 -6.23 -1.93
C PHE A 343 -10.91 -5.35 -1.06
N GLY A 344 -11.25 -4.07 -1.00
CA GLY A 344 -10.65 -3.10 -0.09
C GLY A 344 -11.70 -2.44 0.77
N VAL A 345 -11.30 -1.36 1.43
CA VAL A 345 -12.20 -0.53 2.22
C VAL A 345 -12.19 0.90 1.70
N ASN A 346 -13.26 1.63 1.99
CA ASN A 346 -13.19 3.07 2.09
C ASN A 346 -12.67 3.39 3.48
N TYR A 347 -11.67 4.25 3.56
CA TYR A 347 -11.16 4.84 4.80
C TYR A 347 -11.19 6.36 4.63
N PHE A 348 -12.41 6.88 4.47
CA PHE A 348 -12.71 8.23 4.01
C PHE A 348 -11.83 9.32 4.65
N ASP A 349 -11.79 9.35 5.98
CA ASP A 349 -11.16 10.42 6.77
C ASP A 349 -9.72 10.10 7.20
N CYS A 350 -9.11 9.04 6.65
CA CYS A 350 -7.72 8.67 6.90
C CYS A 350 -6.77 9.88 6.84
N PHE A 351 -6.95 10.74 5.83
CA PHE A 351 -6.20 11.99 5.69
C PHE A 351 -6.94 13.22 6.24
N VAL A 352 -8.24 13.36 5.96
CA VAL A 352 -9.04 14.54 6.36
C VAL A 352 -9.00 14.78 7.86
N ASP A 353 -9.06 13.73 8.67
CA ASP A 353 -8.99 13.86 10.12
C ASP A 353 -7.61 14.35 10.57
N GLN A 354 -6.51 13.98 9.89
CA GLN A 354 -5.17 14.43 10.27
C GLN A 354 -4.88 15.87 9.87
N ILE A 355 -5.56 16.38 8.84
CA ILE A 355 -5.54 17.82 8.51
C ILE A 355 -6.17 18.61 9.68
N LYS A 356 -7.31 18.14 10.20
CA LYS A 356 -8.04 18.77 11.31
C LYS A 356 -7.34 18.59 12.66
N ASN A 357 -6.89 17.38 12.93
CA ASN A 357 -6.43 16.88 14.22
C ASN A 357 -5.07 16.17 14.05
N PRO A 358 -3.96 16.91 13.85
CA PRO A 358 -2.65 16.36 13.46
C PRO A 358 -2.01 15.42 14.50
N SER A 359 -2.55 15.39 15.73
CA SER A 359 -2.07 14.56 16.83
C SER A 359 -2.88 13.27 17.03
N ASN A 360 -3.96 13.05 16.28
CA ASN A 360 -4.84 11.89 16.51
C ASN A 360 -4.12 10.57 16.17
N GLY A 361 -3.33 10.53 15.08
CA GLY A 361 -2.48 9.38 14.73
C GLY A 361 -3.26 8.07 14.43
N TYR A 362 -4.59 8.11 14.48
CA TYR A 362 -5.48 6.95 14.44
C TYR A 362 -5.39 6.15 13.13
N TYR A 363 -4.95 6.81 12.05
CA TYR A 363 -4.68 6.18 10.77
C TYR A 363 -3.62 5.08 10.86
N VAL A 364 -2.69 5.14 11.83
CA VAL A 364 -1.63 4.14 12.01
C VAL A 364 -2.23 2.78 12.36
N ALA A 365 -2.99 2.72 13.45
CA ALA A 365 -3.66 1.48 13.87
C ALA A 365 -4.67 0.99 12.82
N GLY A 366 -5.30 1.92 12.08
CA GLY A 366 -6.16 1.57 10.96
C GLY A 366 -5.41 0.87 9.82
N LEU A 367 -4.33 1.47 9.31
CA LEU A 367 -3.55 0.90 8.20
C LEU A 367 -2.80 -0.38 8.61
N GLU A 368 -2.27 -0.44 9.83
CA GLU A 368 -1.72 -1.67 10.42
C GLU A 368 -2.76 -2.78 10.44
N GLY A 369 -3.97 -2.48 10.95
CA GLY A 369 -5.06 -3.43 11.03
C GLY A 369 -5.51 -3.96 9.66
N LEU A 370 -5.49 -3.13 8.61
CA LEU A 370 -5.77 -3.58 7.24
C LEU A 370 -4.67 -4.51 6.71
N GLY A 371 -3.40 -4.18 6.94
CA GLY A 371 -2.26 -5.00 6.55
C GLY A 371 -2.26 -6.39 7.20
N GLU A 372 -2.50 -6.46 8.51
CA GLU A 372 -2.64 -7.72 9.27
C GLU A 372 -3.77 -8.61 8.73
N ARG A 373 -4.82 -7.99 8.20
CA ARG A 373 -6.05 -8.65 7.73
C ARG A 373 -6.04 -8.96 6.24
N ASN A 374 -4.92 -8.76 5.57
CA ASN A 374 -4.78 -8.97 4.13
C ASN A 374 -5.78 -8.11 3.31
N ILE A 375 -6.26 -6.98 3.87
CA ILE A 375 -7.08 -6.03 3.15
C ILE A 375 -6.17 -5.14 2.33
N LYS A 376 -6.25 -5.31 1.03
CA LYS A 376 -5.19 -4.91 0.11
C LYS A 376 -5.11 -3.42 -0.16
N TYR A 377 -6.21 -2.69 -0.01
CA TYR A 377 -6.22 -1.25 -0.27
C TYR A 377 -7.28 -0.48 0.53
N ALA A 378 -7.05 0.83 0.64
CA ALA A 378 -7.97 1.82 1.17
C ALA A 378 -8.22 2.94 0.14
N ARG A 379 -9.48 3.14 -0.24
CA ARG A 379 -9.96 4.35 -0.94
C ARG A 379 -10.19 5.45 0.09
N MET A 380 -9.65 6.64 -0.11
CA MET A 380 -9.71 7.70 0.90
C MET A 380 -9.81 9.10 0.28
N ALA A 381 -10.27 10.08 1.05
CA ALA A 381 -10.21 11.47 0.61
C ALA A 381 -8.75 11.94 0.62
N GLY A 382 -8.17 12.12 -0.56
CA GLY A 382 -6.82 12.64 -0.75
C GLY A 382 -6.74 14.15 -0.73
N CYS A 383 -7.75 14.83 -0.18
CA CYS A 383 -7.84 16.28 -0.05
C CYS A 383 -8.65 16.68 1.19
N GLY A 384 -8.71 17.99 1.49
CA GLY A 384 -9.68 18.51 2.46
C GLY A 384 -11.13 18.32 1.99
N PHE A 385 -12.06 18.07 2.93
CA PHE A 385 -13.48 17.88 2.60
C PHE A 385 -14.22 19.22 2.44
N TRP A 386 -14.05 20.13 3.39
CA TRP A 386 -14.57 21.49 3.34
C TRP A 386 -13.52 22.49 2.82
N PRO A 387 -13.92 23.67 2.32
CA PRO A 387 -12.99 24.76 2.01
C PRO A 387 -12.02 25.07 3.14
N VAL A 388 -12.50 25.15 4.39
CA VAL A 388 -11.63 25.37 5.56
C VAL A 388 -10.62 24.25 5.80
N ASP A 389 -10.95 23.00 5.47
CA ASP A 389 -10.04 21.86 5.60
C ASP A 389 -8.94 21.95 4.54
N MET A 390 -9.36 22.25 3.30
CA MET A 390 -8.47 22.33 2.15
C MET A 390 -7.58 23.60 2.17
N GLN A 391 -8.00 24.65 2.89
CA GLN A 391 -7.23 25.89 3.05
C GLN A 391 -5.81 25.64 3.57
N MET A 392 -5.60 24.59 4.37
CA MET A 392 -4.28 24.21 4.87
C MET A 392 -3.26 23.94 3.75
N TYR A 393 -3.68 23.43 2.58
CA TYR A 393 -2.79 23.26 1.43
C TYR A 393 -2.21 24.60 0.93
N PHE A 394 -2.99 25.68 1.05
CA PHE A 394 -2.59 27.02 0.61
C PHE A 394 -1.82 27.77 1.69
N ASP A 395 -2.24 27.66 2.95
CA ASP A 395 -1.66 28.42 4.06
C ASP A 395 -0.38 27.77 4.62
N ASP A 396 -0.33 26.44 4.70
CA ASP A 396 0.80 25.66 5.22
C ASP A 396 0.97 24.35 4.41
N LYS A 397 1.34 24.53 3.14
CA LYS A 397 1.59 23.44 2.19
C LYS A 397 2.57 22.41 2.75
N THR A 398 3.62 22.83 3.45
CA THR A 398 4.63 21.93 4.02
C THR A 398 4.01 20.99 5.04
N ARG A 399 3.18 21.48 5.96
CA ARG A 399 2.50 20.62 6.93
C ARG A 399 1.45 19.72 6.27
N TYR A 400 0.77 20.20 5.24
CA TYR A 400 -0.21 19.41 4.47
C TYR A 400 0.46 18.20 3.82
N LEU A 401 1.53 18.44 3.05
CA LEU A 401 2.29 17.39 2.37
C LEU A 401 2.94 16.43 3.37
N ARG A 402 3.56 16.92 4.45
CA ARG A 402 4.11 16.05 5.51
C ARG A 402 3.05 15.16 6.16
N THR A 403 1.80 15.60 6.22
CA THR A 403 0.71 14.78 6.78
C THR A 403 0.34 13.65 5.81
N MET A 404 0.24 13.94 4.53
CA MET A 404 0.02 12.93 3.49
C MET A 404 1.21 11.95 3.40
N ASP A 405 2.46 12.43 3.49
CA ASP A 405 3.67 11.61 3.48
C ASP A 405 3.64 10.54 4.58
N ARG A 406 3.26 10.93 5.80
CA ARG A 406 3.17 9.98 6.92
C ARG A 406 2.13 8.90 6.66
N ILE A 407 1.00 9.23 6.03
CA ILE A 407 -0.04 8.25 5.70
C ILE A 407 0.45 7.30 4.59
N VAL A 408 1.06 7.84 3.53
CA VAL A 408 1.62 7.04 2.44
C VAL A 408 2.70 6.10 2.97
N ASN A 409 3.65 6.61 3.76
CA ASN A 409 4.71 5.80 4.37
C ASN A 409 4.12 4.71 5.28
N THR A 410 3.13 5.02 6.11
CA THR A 410 2.48 4.00 6.95
C THR A 410 1.74 2.96 6.11
N ALA A 411 1.14 3.35 4.97
CA ALA A 411 0.52 2.39 4.05
C ALA A 411 1.57 1.49 3.38
N GLU A 412 2.72 2.05 2.97
CA GLU A 412 3.87 1.29 2.45
C GLU A 412 4.39 0.29 3.49
N GLU A 413 4.59 0.76 4.72
CA GLU A 413 5.04 -0.05 5.86
C GLU A 413 4.10 -1.21 6.15
N ASN A 414 2.82 -1.13 5.78
CA ASN A 414 1.82 -2.16 6.03
C ASN A 414 1.38 -2.93 4.76
N GLY A 415 1.97 -2.64 3.60
CA GLY A 415 1.61 -3.29 2.35
C GLY A 415 0.17 -3.00 1.90
N VAL A 416 -0.38 -1.85 2.29
CA VAL A 416 -1.74 -1.41 1.96
C VAL A 416 -1.68 -0.40 0.82
N GLY A 417 -2.42 -0.68 -0.24
CA GLY A 417 -2.63 0.26 -1.33
C GLY A 417 -3.52 1.44 -0.95
N LEU A 418 -3.32 2.58 -1.57
CA LEU A 418 -4.10 3.79 -1.41
C LEU A 418 -4.68 4.20 -2.77
N ILE A 419 -5.97 4.54 -2.75
CA ILE A 419 -6.66 5.20 -3.87
C ILE A 419 -7.14 6.57 -3.36
N PRO A 420 -6.27 7.60 -3.38
CA PRO A 420 -6.64 8.98 -3.06
C PRO A 420 -7.63 9.56 -4.09
N SER A 421 -8.79 9.99 -3.60
CA SER A 421 -9.69 10.87 -4.33
C SER A 421 -9.22 12.32 -4.20
N LEU A 422 -8.75 12.91 -5.31
CA LEU A 422 -8.01 14.17 -5.34
C LEU A 422 -8.91 15.39 -5.07
N PHE A 423 -10.20 15.29 -5.37
CA PHE A 423 -11.18 16.35 -5.16
C PHE A 423 -12.51 15.75 -4.66
N TRP A 424 -12.55 15.37 -3.38
CA TRP A 424 -13.70 14.67 -2.80
C TRP A 424 -15.03 15.39 -3.10
N THR A 425 -15.10 16.69 -2.81
CA THR A 425 -16.27 17.55 -3.00
C THR A 425 -16.09 18.50 -4.19
N HIS A 426 -17.10 18.57 -5.07
CA HIS A 426 -17.02 19.27 -6.36
C HIS A 426 -16.93 20.80 -6.31
N TYR A 427 -17.27 21.42 -5.18
CA TYR A 427 -17.28 22.88 -5.03
C TYR A 427 -16.06 23.43 -4.28
N THR A 428 -15.26 22.59 -3.62
CA THR A 428 -14.30 23.05 -2.60
C THR A 428 -13.23 24.00 -3.14
N ILE A 429 -12.62 23.70 -4.29
CA ILE A 429 -11.60 24.59 -4.87
C ILE A 429 -12.22 25.89 -5.40
N ALA A 430 -13.39 25.79 -6.04
CA ALA A 430 -14.10 26.97 -6.55
C ALA A 430 -14.46 27.93 -5.40
N ASP A 431 -14.99 27.39 -4.30
CA ASP A 431 -15.34 28.15 -3.11
C ASP A 431 -14.13 28.87 -2.49
N ILE A 432 -12.98 28.21 -2.38
CA ILE A 432 -11.74 28.83 -1.86
C ILE A 432 -11.31 30.03 -2.72
N LEU A 433 -11.47 29.92 -4.03
CA LEU A 433 -11.09 30.95 -4.99
C LEU A 433 -12.18 32.02 -5.19
N GLY A 434 -13.37 31.83 -4.60
CA GLY A 434 -14.53 32.68 -4.83
C GLY A 434 -15.08 32.60 -6.25
N GLU A 435 -14.82 31.51 -6.98
CA GLU A 435 -15.39 31.22 -8.29
C GLU A 435 -16.69 30.41 -8.15
N PRO A 436 -17.66 30.57 -9.08
CA PRO A 436 -18.85 29.71 -9.12
C PRO A 436 -18.48 28.27 -9.48
N VAL A 437 -19.27 27.29 -9.05
CA VAL A 437 -18.98 25.85 -9.24
C VAL A 437 -18.80 25.48 -10.71
N ASN A 438 -19.52 26.09 -11.65
CA ASN A 438 -19.35 25.81 -13.08
C ASN A 438 -17.91 26.05 -13.59
N SER A 439 -17.09 26.78 -12.84
CA SER A 439 -15.67 26.99 -13.13
C SER A 439 -14.87 25.70 -13.12
N VAL A 440 -15.31 24.65 -12.40
CA VAL A 440 -14.66 23.32 -12.47
C VAL A 440 -14.74 22.72 -13.87
N GLY A 441 -15.81 23.00 -14.62
CA GLY A 441 -15.98 22.53 -16.01
C GLY A 441 -15.29 23.40 -17.05
N ASN A 442 -14.77 24.56 -16.66
CA ASN A 442 -14.03 25.47 -17.53
C ASN A 442 -12.52 25.29 -17.34
N GLU A 443 -11.86 24.62 -18.29
CA GLU A 443 -10.42 24.32 -18.20
C GLU A 443 -9.52 25.57 -18.12
N ASN A 444 -10.03 26.75 -18.48
CA ASN A 444 -9.33 28.03 -18.42
C ASN A 444 -9.61 28.85 -17.14
N SER A 445 -10.39 28.31 -16.19
CA SER A 445 -10.68 28.98 -14.91
C SER A 445 -9.49 28.95 -13.95
N GLN A 446 -9.53 29.79 -12.91
CA GLN A 446 -8.53 29.72 -11.84
C GLN A 446 -8.68 28.42 -11.03
N THR A 447 -9.92 27.93 -10.90
CA THR A 447 -10.24 26.63 -10.31
C THR A 447 -9.52 25.50 -11.04
N ALA A 448 -9.66 25.41 -12.37
CA ALA A 448 -9.01 24.37 -13.16
C ALA A 448 -7.47 24.48 -13.11
N ALA A 449 -6.92 25.71 -13.16
CA ALA A 449 -5.49 25.93 -13.00
C ALA A 449 -4.97 25.46 -11.62
N THR A 450 -5.71 25.74 -10.55
CA THR A 450 -5.38 25.33 -9.18
C THR A 450 -5.49 23.82 -9.00
N MET A 451 -6.51 23.19 -9.58
CA MET A 451 -6.64 21.73 -9.61
C MET A 451 -5.45 21.09 -10.32
N LYS A 452 -5.00 21.62 -11.46
CA LYS A 452 -3.84 21.11 -12.19
C LYS A 452 -2.54 21.22 -11.38
N GLU A 453 -2.35 22.33 -10.68
CA GLU A 453 -1.18 22.50 -9.79
C GLU A 453 -1.22 21.52 -8.61
N TYR A 454 -2.39 21.32 -8.00
CA TYR A 454 -2.57 20.31 -6.95
C TYR A 454 -2.24 18.90 -7.46
N ILE A 455 -2.74 18.53 -8.64
CA ILE A 455 -2.45 17.23 -9.28
C ILE A 455 -0.95 17.08 -9.52
N ARG A 456 -0.30 18.09 -10.10
CA ARG A 456 1.15 18.07 -10.33
C ARG A 456 1.90 17.78 -9.03
N GLU A 457 1.62 18.52 -7.98
CA GLU A 457 2.30 18.38 -6.68
C GLU A 457 2.09 17.00 -6.06
N ILE A 458 0.84 16.52 -5.99
CA ILE A 458 0.52 15.25 -5.34
C ILE A 458 0.96 14.06 -6.18
N VAL A 459 0.67 14.04 -7.48
CA VAL A 459 0.99 12.89 -8.33
C VAL A 459 2.50 12.76 -8.51
N THR A 460 3.24 13.85 -8.77
CA THR A 460 4.71 13.75 -8.92
C THR A 460 5.40 13.32 -7.63
N ARG A 461 4.84 13.69 -6.47
CA ARG A 461 5.37 13.31 -5.16
C ARG A 461 5.22 11.81 -4.87
N TYR A 462 4.09 11.21 -5.25
CA TYR A 462 3.76 9.83 -4.86
C TYR A 462 3.74 8.82 -6.01
N LYS A 463 3.99 9.21 -7.27
CA LYS A 463 4.02 8.29 -8.43
C LYS A 463 5.01 7.13 -8.28
N ASN A 464 6.04 7.27 -7.46
CA ASN A 464 7.04 6.21 -7.25
C ASN A 464 6.75 5.36 -6.00
N SER A 465 5.68 5.66 -5.26
CA SER A 465 5.29 4.91 -4.07
C SER A 465 4.60 3.59 -4.43
N PRO A 466 5.03 2.44 -3.85
CA PRO A 466 4.30 1.17 -3.97
C PRO A 466 2.93 1.20 -3.28
N ALA A 467 2.70 2.12 -2.34
CA ALA A 467 1.42 2.26 -1.69
C ALA A 467 0.40 3.00 -2.55
N ILE A 468 0.78 3.78 -3.57
CA ILE A 468 -0.23 4.35 -4.47
C ILE A 468 -0.70 3.30 -5.46
N TRP A 469 -1.97 2.93 -5.37
CA TRP A 469 -2.59 1.92 -6.22
C TRP A 469 -3.37 2.53 -7.37
N GLY A 470 -3.88 3.74 -7.22
CA GLY A 470 -4.58 4.45 -8.28
C GLY A 470 -4.94 5.84 -7.84
N TRP A 471 -5.51 6.60 -8.75
CA TRP A 471 -6.01 7.94 -8.50
C TRP A 471 -7.51 7.97 -8.71
N GLU A 472 -8.21 8.80 -7.96
CA GLU A 472 -9.62 9.07 -8.20
C GLU A 472 -9.86 10.58 -8.31
N VAL A 473 -10.74 10.99 -9.22
CA VAL A 473 -11.02 12.41 -9.44
C VAL A 473 -11.79 13.01 -8.26
N GLY A 474 -12.94 12.43 -7.90
CA GLY A 474 -13.79 12.94 -6.84
C GLY A 474 -14.82 11.92 -6.36
N ASN A 475 -15.71 12.31 -5.46
CA ASN A 475 -16.71 11.42 -4.88
C ASN A 475 -18.14 11.83 -5.30
N GLU A 476 -18.79 11.01 -6.11
CA GLU A 476 -20.20 11.12 -6.51
C GLU A 476 -20.59 12.44 -7.20
N TRP A 477 -19.69 12.99 -8.02
CA TRP A 477 -19.94 14.24 -8.75
C TRP A 477 -21.07 14.13 -9.76
N ASN A 478 -21.53 12.93 -10.11
CA ASN A 478 -22.69 12.71 -10.97
C ASN A 478 -24.05 12.79 -10.26
N LEU A 479 -24.11 12.80 -8.92
CA LEU A 479 -25.38 12.92 -8.20
C LEU A 479 -26.08 14.29 -8.36
N PRO A 480 -25.37 15.43 -8.32
CA PRO A 480 -25.98 16.75 -8.46
C PRO A 480 -26.20 17.20 -9.92
N THR A 481 -25.78 16.41 -10.93
CA THR A 481 -25.83 16.86 -12.33
C THR A 481 -27.25 16.93 -12.88
N ASP A 482 -27.55 18.01 -13.60
CA ASP A 482 -28.75 18.18 -14.44
C ASP A 482 -30.11 18.02 -13.71
N LEU A 483 -30.13 18.20 -12.39
CA LEU A 483 -31.35 18.03 -11.60
C LEU A 483 -32.42 19.04 -12.05
N PRO A 484 -33.64 18.61 -12.42
CA PRO A 484 -34.74 19.52 -12.76
C PRO A 484 -35.13 20.48 -11.63
N ASN A 485 -34.70 20.18 -10.41
CA ASN A 485 -34.87 20.98 -9.20
C ASN A 485 -33.51 21.43 -8.60
N ALA A 486 -32.50 21.67 -9.45
CA ALA A 486 -31.13 21.99 -9.03
C ALA A 486 -31.03 23.13 -8.00
N GLU A 487 -31.93 24.13 -8.06
CA GLU A 487 -32.00 25.22 -7.06
C GLU A 487 -32.07 24.70 -5.61
N ALA A 488 -32.80 23.61 -5.35
CA ALA A 488 -32.93 23.02 -4.02
C ALA A 488 -31.74 22.14 -3.60
N HIS A 489 -30.80 21.89 -4.52
CA HIS A 489 -29.68 20.98 -4.35
C HIS A 489 -28.33 21.65 -4.67
N ARG A 490 -28.29 22.99 -4.73
CA ARG A 490 -27.03 23.74 -4.81
C ARG A 490 -26.13 23.42 -3.60
N PRO A 491 -24.80 23.54 -3.74
CA PRO A 491 -23.88 23.32 -2.63
C PRO A 491 -24.21 24.17 -1.39
N PRO A 492 -23.81 23.73 -0.19
CA PRO A 492 -24.14 24.41 1.05
C PRO A 492 -23.56 25.83 1.11
N THR A 493 -24.16 26.65 1.98
CA THR A 493 -23.77 28.03 2.30
C THR A 493 -23.21 28.17 3.73
N TYR A 494 -22.57 27.11 4.24
CA TYR A 494 -21.97 27.09 5.58
C TYR A 494 -20.71 27.95 5.64
N THR A 495 -20.87 29.26 5.82
CA THR A 495 -19.76 30.22 5.84
C THR A 495 -18.70 29.93 6.90
N ASN A 496 -19.08 29.31 8.02
CA ASN A 496 -18.14 28.85 9.05
C ASN A 496 -17.23 27.69 8.61
N LEU A 497 -17.58 27.00 7.51
CA LEU A 497 -16.77 25.96 6.88
C LEU A 497 -16.08 26.46 5.59
N GLY A 498 -16.16 27.77 5.33
CA GLY A 498 -15.54 28.43 4.19
C GLY A 498 -16.36 28.42 2.89
N ASN A 499 -17.63 28.01 2.93
CA ASN A 499 -18.51 28.13 1.76
C ASN A 499 -18.99 29.59 1.58
N PRO A 500 -19.33 30.02 0.34
CA PRO A 500 -20.02 31.27 0.07
C PRO A 500 -21.35 31.41 0.83
N ALA A 501 -21.73 32.66 1.13
CA ALA A 501 -23.00 32.96 1.80
C ALA A 501 -24.23 32.77 0.89
N GLU A 502 -24.04 32.81 -0.42
CA GLU A 502 -25.09 32.74 -1.43
C GLU A 502 -24.66 31.83 -2.60
N ARG A 503 -25.65 31.24 -3.27
CA ARG A 503 -25.47 30.37 -4.46
C ARG A 503 -26.40 30.82 -5.57
N THR A 504 -25.96 30.66 -6.80
CA THR A 504 -26.69 31.02 -8.02
C THR A 504 -26.82 29.81 -8.94
N GLU A 505 -27.49 29.99 -10.09
CA GLU A 505 -27.54 28.98 -11.16
C GLU A 505 -26.14 28.60 -11.68
N GLN A 506 -25.14 29.47 -11.50
CA GLN A 506 -23.75 29.15 -11.86
C GLN A 506 -23.10 28.10 -10.94
N ASP A 507 -23.76 27.78 -9.81
CA ASP A 507 -23.32 26.75 -8.88
C ASP A 507 -23.95 25.37 -9.16
N GLU A 508 -24.76 25.26 -10.23
CA GLU A 508 -25.42 24.02 -10.64
C GLU A 508 -24.53 23.26 -11.62
N LEU A 509 -24.18 22.02 -11.29
CA LEU A 509 -23.32 21.18 -12.12
C LEU A 509 -24.13 20.53 -13.23
N THR A 510 -23.60 20.50 -14.46
CA THR A 510 -24.19 19.75 -15.59
C THR A 510 -23.38 18.49 -15.91
N SER A 511 -23.96 17.53 -16.62
CA SER A 511 -23.21 16.37 -17.12
C SER A 511 -22.06 16.77 -18.05
N GLU A 512 -22.18 17.83 -18.85
CA GLU A 512 -21.06 18.29 -19.67
C GLU A 512 -19.92 18.87 -18.84
N MET A 513 -20.24 19.63 -17.79
CA MET A 513 -19.23 20.19 -16.87
C MET A 513 -18.50 19.06 -16.13
N GLN A 514 -19.24 18.08 -15.62
CA GLN A 514 -18.68 16.88 -14.99
C GLN A 514 -17.78 16.12 -15.98
N ALA A 515 -18.24 15.89 -17.21
CA ALA A 515 -17.44 15.17 -18.20
C ALA A 515 -16.19 15.96 -18.63
N ALA A 516 -16.24 17.30 -18.62
CA ALA A 516 -15.10 18.16 -18.92
C ALA A 516 -14.04 18.08 -17.81
N VAL A 517 -14.44 18.22 -16.54
CA VAL A 517 -13.51 18.14 -15.40
C VAL A 517 -12.89 16.76 -15.25
N MET A 518 -13.68 15.70 -15.41
CA MET A 518 -13.18 14.32 -15.41
C MET A 518 -12.10 14.11 -16.49
N ARG A 519 -12.30 14.65 -17.70
CA ARG A 519 -11.33 14.58 -18.80
C ARG A 519 -10.03 15.29 -18.48
N PHE A 520 -10.07 16.58 -18.13
CA PHE A 520 -8.81 17.32 -17.97
C PHE A 520 -8.07 16.91 -16.70
N VAL A 521 -8.75 16.55 -15.61
CA VAL A 521 -8.09 16.04 -14.40
C VAL A 521 -7.36 14.74 -14.71
N ALA A 522 -8.04 13.78 -15.34
CA ALA A 522 -7.41 12.52 -15.70
C ALA A 522 -6.27 12.70 -16.72
N ALA A 523 -6.41 13.62 -17.68
CA ALA A 523 -5.34 13.99 -18.60
C ALA A 523 -4.14 14.64 -17.87
N GLU A 524 -4.38 15.47 -16.86
CA GLU A 524 -3.31 16.07 -16.05
C GLU A 524 -2.58 15.02 -15.22
N ILE A 525 -3.30 14.07 -14.60
CA ILE A 525 -2.69 12.94 -13.89
C ILE A 525 -1.77 12.16 -14.85
N ARG A 526 -2.23 11.89 -16.07
CA ARG A 526 -1.46 11.13 -17.08
C ARG A 526 -0.15 11.80 -17.51
N LYS A 527 0.00 13.11 -17.32
CA LYS A 527 1.30 13.78 -17.56
C LYS A 527 2.38 13.33 -16.58
N TYR A 528 1.99 12.88 -15.39
CA TYR A 528 2.92 12.55 -14.30
C TYR A 528 2.88 11.06 -13.91
N ASP A 529 1.74 10.39 -14.11
CA ASP A 529 1.56 8.95 -13.89
C ASP A 529 0.89 8.31 -15.12
N PRO A 530 1.69 7.70 -16.02
CA PRO A 530 1.20 7.29 -17.34
C PRO A 530 0.34 6.02 -17.31
N TYR A 531 0.32 5.27 -16.21
CA TYR A 531 -0.20 3.89 -16.24
C TYR A 531 -1.20 3.54 -15.13
N ARG A 532 -1.16 4.15 -13.94
CA ARG A 532 -2.03 3.72 -12.83
C ARG A 532 -3.52 3.88 -13.13
N LEU A 533 -4.36 3.08 -12.49
CA LEU A 533 -5.82 3.18 -12.52
C LEU A 533 -6.25 4.62 -12.21
N ILE A 534 -7.16 5.16 -13.02
CA ILE A 534 -7.85 6.43 -12.73
C ILE A 534 -9.34 6.13 -12.66
N SER A 535 -9.94 6.42 -11.51
CA SER A 535 -11.37 6.32 -11.22
C SER A 535 -12.05 7.68 -11.27
N SER A 536 -13.32 7.72 -11.66
CA SER A 536 -14.14 8.93 -11.51
C SER A 536 -14.71 9.07 -10.09
N GLY A 537 -14.84 7.97 -9.35
CA GLY A 537 -15.54 7.88 -8.06
C GLY A 537 -17.02 8.20 -8.13
N ASN A 538 -17.67 7.92 -9.27
CA ASN A 538 -19.08 8.26 -9.46
C ASN A 538 -19.99 7.23 -8.78
N SER A 539 -21.18 7.69 -8.39
CA SER A 539 -22.25 6.79 -7.99
C SER A 539 -22.84 6.07 -9.21
N TYR A 540 -23.64 5.02 -8.99
CA TYR A 540 -24.41 4.43 -10.09
C TYR A 540 -25.35 5.50 -10.70
N PRO A 541 -25.40 5.70 -12.03
CA PRO A 541 -26.25 6.72 -12.64
C PRO A 541 -27.70 6.64 -12.14
N ARG A 542 -28.28 7.79 -11.80
CA ARG A 542 -29.71 7.89 -11.44
C ARG A 542 -30.58 7.26 -12.53
N GLN A 543 -31.72 6.69 -12.14
CA GLN A 543 -32.64 6.03 -13.06
C GLN A 543 -33.13 6.91 -14.21
N SER A 544 -33.06 8.25 -14.08
CA SER A 544 -33.49 9.25 -15.06
C SER A 544 -32.36 10.18 -15.52
N SER A 545 -31.09 9.80 -15.32
CA SER A 545 -29.94 10.71 -15.55
C SER A 545 -29.90 11.27 -16.97
N TRP A 546 -30.21 10.45 -17.97
CA TRP A 546 -30.19 10.89 -19.37
C TRP A 546 -31.36 11.83 -19.66
N ASN A 547 -32.58 11.51 -19.18
CA ASN A 547 -33.74 12.40 -19.36
C ASN A 547 -33.62 13.71 -18.59
N GLN A 548 -32.89 13.72 -17.47
CA GLN A 548 -32.50 14.94 -16.76
C GLN A 548 -31.59 15.80 -17.63
N TRP A 549 -30.52 15.20 -18.16
CA TRP A 549 -29.57 15.86 -19.03
C TRP A 549 -30.19 16.42 -20.33
N GLN A 550 -31.07 15.64 -20.99
CA GLN A 550 -31.60 16.02 -22.30
C GLN A 550 -32.89 16.84 -22.24
N PHE A 551 -33.74 16.60 -21.24
CA PHE A 551 -35.11 17.11 -21.22
C PHE A 551 -35.51 17.74 -19.89
N SER A 552 -34.61 17.85 -18.93
CA SER A 552 -34.91 18.27 -17.55
C SER A 552 -36.11 17.50 -16.98
N SER A 553 -36.15 16.19 -17.23
CA SER A 553 -37.27 15.30 -16.87
C SER A 553 -36.86 14.18 -15.91
N TRP A 554 -37.80 13.73 -15.09
CA TRP A 554 -37.65 12.58 -14.19
C TRP A 554 -38.07 11.25 -14.83
N GLU A 555 -38.35 11.23 -16.13
CA GLU A 555 -38.67 10.01 -16.85
C GLU A 555 -37.54 8.98 -16.74
N THR A 556 -37.91 7.72 -16.51
CA THR A 556 -36.95 6.62 -16.37
C THR A 556 -36.22 6.38 -17.70
N ASP A 557 -34.90 6.33 -17.63
CA ASP A 557 -34.02 6.02 -18.74
C ASP A 557 -34.21 4.56 -19.21
N THR A 558 -34.26 4.38 -20.53
CA THR A 558 -34.05 3.10 -21.20
C THR A 558 -32.64 2.57 -20.93
N ILE A 559 -32.41 1.28 -21.20
CA ILE A 559 -31.08 0.66 -21.05
C ILE A 559 -30.03 1.39 -21.90
N GLU A 560 -30.34 1.73 -23.15
CA GLU A 560 -29.40 2.44 -24.03
C GLU A 560 -29.06 3.85 -23.52
N GLN A 561 -30.04 4.56 -22.98
CA GLN A 561 -29.82 5.86 -22.33
C GLN A 561 -28.90 5.73 -21.10
N LYS A 562 -29.08 4.69 -20.27
CA LYS A 562 -28.17 4.40 -19.16
C LYS A 562 -26.74 4.09 -19.64
N ARG A 563 -26.59 3.32 -20.72
CA ARG A 563 -25.28 3.04 -21.34
C ARG A 563 -24.58 4.33 -21.78
N LEU A 564 -25.33 5.28 -22.33
CA LEU A 564 -24.79 6.59 -22.71
C LEU A 564 -24.29 7.37 -21.48
N MET A 565 -25.05 7.37 -20.38
CA MET A 565 -24.64 8.08 -19.16
C MET A 565 -23.40 7.47 -18.51
N PHE A 566 -23.27 6.14 -18.49
CA PHE A 566 -22.03 5.50 -18.03
C PHE A 566 -20.80 5.98 -18.81
N LYS A 567 -20.91 6.07 -20.14
CA LYS A 567 -19.81 6.53 -21.01
C LYS A 567 -19.53 8.02 -20.85
N LEU A 568 -20.56 8.85 -20.76
CA LEU A 568 -20.44 10.30 -20.58
C LEU A 568 -19.75 10.64 -19.25
N GLN A 569 -20.14 9.97 -18.18
CA GLN A 569 -19.68 10.27 -16.82
C GLN A 569 -18.32 9.65 -16.48
N ASN A 570 -17.82 8.73 -17.31
CA ASN A 570 -16.50 8.09 -17.17
C ASN A 570 -15.69 8.26 -18.48
N PRO A 571 -15.37 9.50 -18.89
CA PRO A 571 -14.69 9.76 -20.16
C PRO A 571 -13.20 9.38 -20.12
N ASP A 572 -12.58 9.12 -21.26
CA ASP A 572 -11.13 8.90 -21.34
C ASP A 572 -10.35 10.15 -20.86
N PRO A 573 -9.19 10.02 -20.20
CA PRO A 573 -8.42 8.79 -19.95
C PRO A 573 -8.74 8.04 -18.63
N ILE A 574 -9.91 8.28 -18.01
CA ILE A 574 -10.41 7.42 -16.92
C ILE A 574 -10.56 6.00 -17.48
N ASN A 575 -9.97 5.00 -16.82
CA ASN A 575 -9.90 3.62 -17.34
C ASN A 575 -10.75 2.63 -16.55
N CYS A 576 -11.66 3.11 -15.69
CA CYS A 576 -12.72 2.31 -15.13
C CYS A 576 -14.11 2.95 -15.33
N ILE A 577 -15.15 2.12 -15.24
CA ILE A 577 -16.50 2.56 -14.89
C ILE A 577 -16.60 2.46 -13.37
N SER A 578 -16.72 3.59 -12.69
CA SER A 578 -16.88 3.63 -11.24
C SER A 578 -18.37 3.69 -10.86
N VAL A 579 -18.79 2.91 -9.87
CA VAL A 579 -20.14 2.92 -9.29
C VAL A 579 -20.09 2.79 -7.77
N HIS A 580 -21.04 3.43 -7.10
CA HIS A 580 -21.38 3.15 -5.70
C HIS A 580 -22.72 2.39 -5.67
N TYR A 581 -22.79 1.32 -4.88
CA TYR A 581 -23.85 0.32 -4.93
C TYR A 581 -24.45 0.03 -3.54
N TYR A 582 -25.57 0.69 -3.26
CA TYR A 582 -26.36 0.48 -2.03
C TYR A 582 -27.78 -0.06 -2.29
N ASP A 583 -28.24 -0.01 -3.54
CA ASP A 583 -29.59 -0.38 -3.97
C ASP A 583 -29.52 -1.63 -4.86
N THR A 584 -30.06 -2.75 -4.38
CA THR A 584 -30.01 -4.04 -5.10
C THR A 584 -30.81 -4.03 -6.40
N ALA A 585 -31.67 -3.03 -6.63
CA ALA A 585 -32.34 -2.83 -7.90
C ALA A 585 -31.42 -2.30 -9.01
N ARG A 586 -30.15 -1.98 -8.71
CA ARG A 586 -29.17 -1.54 -9.72
C ARG A 586 -28.48 -2.72 -10.37
N ASP A 587 -28.28 -2.59 -11.68
CA ASP A 587 -27.80 -3.68 -12.53
C ASP A 587 -26.28 -3.58 -12.71
N LEU A 588 -25.53 -4.27 -11.85
CA LEU A 588 -24.08 -4.34 -11.95
C LEU A 588 -23.62 -5.10 -13.20
N GLU A 589 -24.44 -6.01 -13.75
CA GLU A 589 -24.14 -6.69 -15.02
C GLU A 589 -24.19 -5.68 -16.18
N LEU A 590 -25.14 -4.75 -16.17
CA LEU A 590 -25.17 -3.64 -17.11
C LEU A 590 -23.91 -2.79 -16.99
N ALA A 591 -23.53 -2.38 -15.77
CA ALA A 591 -22.31 -1.58 -15.56
C ALA A 591 -21.05 -2.31 -16.06
N LYS A 592 -20.90 -3.60 -15.75
CA LYS A 592 -19.81 -4.45 -16.23
C LYS A 592 -19.81 -4.54 -17.76
N SER A 593 -20.96 -4.79 -18.37
CA SER A 593 -21.09 -4.90 -19.83
C SER A 593 -20.71 -3.59 -20.54
N VAL A 594 -21.02 -2.43 -19.94
CA VAL A 594 -20.59 -1.14 -20.48
C VAL A 594 -19.08 -1.00 -20.37
N ALA A 595 -18.50 -1.30 -19.20
CA ALA A 595 -17.06 -1.23 -18.96
C ALA A 595 -16.30 -2.05 -20.02
N ASP A 596 -16.70 -3.31 -20.22
CA ASP A 596 -16.10 -4.21 -21.21
C ASP A 596 -16.23 -3.66 -22.63
N SER A 597 -17.40 -3.08 -22.97
CA SER A 597 -17.64 -2.52 -24.31
C SER A 597 -16.76 -1.31 -24.66
N VAL A 598 -16.13 -0.69 -23.66
CA VAL A 598 -15.23 0.47 -23.84
C VAL A 598 -13.81 0.21 -23.34
N GLY A 599 -13.44 -1.06 -23.09
CA GLY A 599 -12.10 -1.43 -22.66
C GLY A 599 -11.72 -0.92 -21.27
N LYS A 600 -12.70 -0.74 -20.39
CA LYS A 600 -12.55 -0.29 -19.01
C LYS A 600 -12.89 -1.41 -18.04
N VAL A 601 -12.34 -1.36 -16.84
CA VAL A 601 -12.74 -2.27 -15.75
C VAL A 601 -13.93 -1.70 -14.98
N LEU A 602 -14.74 -2.56 -14.34
CA LEU A 602 -15.74 -2.11 -13.37
C LEU A 602 -15.06 -1.92 -12.00
N PHE A 603 -15.26 -0.76 -11.38
CA PHE A 603 -14.87 -0.52 -9.99
C PHE A 603 -16.13 -0.21 -9.17
N VAL A 604 -16.49 -1.13 -8.25
CA VAL A 604 -17.53 -0.87 -7.24
C VAL A 604 -16.87 -0.09 -6.08
N GLY A 605 -16.80 1.23 -6.19
CA GLY A 605 -16.08 2.11 -5.26
C GLY A 605 -16.65 2.09 -3.84
N GLU A 606 -17.95 1.85 -3.70
CA GLU A 606 -18.63 1.73 -2.42
C GLU A 606 -19.73 0.68 -2.46
N PHE A 607 -19.81 -0.14 -1.42
CA PHE A 607 -20.97 -0.95 -1.08
C PHE A 607 -20.98 -1.21 0.44
N GLY A 608 -22.11 -1.63 0.99
CA GLY A 608 -22.22 -1.99 2.41
C GLY A 608 -23.65 -1.91 2.91
N ALA A 609 -23.86 -2.12 4.21
CA ALA A 609 -25.16 -1.98 4.85
C ALA A 609 -25.05 -1.33 6.23
N SER A 610 -25.89 -0.33 6.53
CA SER A 610 -25.86 0.42 7.79
C SER A 610 -26.66 -0.22 8.92
N GLY A 611 -26.14 -0.09 10.15
CA GLY A 611 -26.78 -0.60 11.37
C GLY A 611 -26.25 -1.96 11.83
N THR A 612 -26.86 -2.50 12.89
CA THR A 612 -26.37 -3.70 13.62
C THR A 612 -27.41 -4.79 13.76
N THR A 613 -28.48 -4.76 12.95
CA THR A 613 -29.58 -5.73 13.04
C THR A 613 -29.29 -6.97 12.20
N GLN A 614 -30.00 -8.09 12.47
CA GLN A 614 -29.92 -9.26 11.60
C GLN A 614 -30.32 -8.92 10.16
N GLN A 615 -31.36 -8.09 9.97
CA GLN A 615 -31.76 -7.64 8.64
C GLN A 615 -30.61 -6.93 7.93
N THR A 616 -29.87 -6.03 8.62
CA THR A 616 -28.69 -5.35 8.06
C THR A 616 -27.62 -6.35 7.62
N GLN A 617 -27.40 -7.42 8.39
CA GLN A 617 -26.44 -8.44 8.05
C GLN A 617 -26.87 -9.23 6.81
N ASP A 618 -28.15 -9.61 6.72
CA ASP A 618 -28.71 -10.30 5.54
C ASP A 618 -28.60 -9.40 4.29
N ASP A 619 -28.94 -8.12 4.45
CA ASP A 619 -28.80 -7.04 3.47
C ASP A 619 -27.36 -6.87 2.96
N PHE A 620 -26.37 -6.99 3.85
CA PHE A 620 -24.95 -6.92 3.49
C PHE A 620 -24.55 -8.13 2.64
N TYR A 621 -24.88 -9.34 3.08
CA TYR A 621 -24.51 -10.56 2.35
C TYR A 621 -25.23 -10.66 1.00
N GLU A 622 -26.48 -10.20 0.90
CA GLU A 622 -27.16 -10.08 -0.39
C GLU A 622 -26.39 -9.16 -1.35
N ARG A 623 -25.99 -7.96 -0.90
CA ARG A 623 -25.20 -7.02 -1.71
C ARG A 623 -23.84 -7.59 -2.09
N LEU A 624 -23.14 -8.22 -1.15
CA LEU A 624 -21.85 -8.86 -1.39
C LEU A 624 -21.96 -9.92 -2.50
N ASN A 625 -23.01 -10.75 -2.47
CA ASN A 625 -23.27 -11.74 -3.53
C ASN A 625 -23.47 -11.09 -4.91
N TYR A 626 -24.20 -9.97 -5.00
CA TYR A 626 -24.35 -9.24 -6.27
C TYR A 626 -23.03 -8.65 -6.75
N VAL A 627 -22.21 -8.10 -5.85
CA VAL A 627 -20.89 -7.57 -6.18
C VAL A 627 -19.99 -8.69 -6.72
N GLN A 628 -19.97 -9.86 -6.07
CA GLN A 628 -19.22 -11.02 -6.55
C GLN A 628 -19.73 -11.51 -7.91
N ALA A 629 -21.05 -11.62 -8.10
CA ALA A 629 -21.64 -12.07 -9.35
C ALA A 629 -21.36 -11.12 -10.53
N SER A 630 -21.14 -9.83 -10.26
CA SER A 630 -20.83 -8.84 -11.29
C SER A 630 -19.46 -9.01 -11.96
N ASN A 631 -18.56 -9.81 -11.37
CA ASN A 631 -17.16 -9.93 -11.79
C ASN A 631 -16.42 -8.58 -11.84
N ALA A 632 -16.74 -7.66 -10.93
CA ALA A 632 -15.94 -6.45 -10.73
C ALA A 632 -14.56 -6.85 -10.16
N PRO A 633 -13.43 -6.56 -10.83
CA PRO A 633 -12.11 -6.91 -10.32
C PRO A 633 -11.70 -6.11 -9.09
N ILE A 634 -12.39 -5.02 -8.76
CA ILE A 634 -12.07 -4.23 -7.58
C ILE A 634 -13.35 -3.66 -6.96
N SER A 635 -13.48 -3.84 -5.63
CA SER A 635 -14.65 -3.40 -4.86
C SER A 635 -14.27 -2.88 -3.46
N GLY A 636 -14.90 -1.81 -2.99
CA GLY A 636 -14.57 -1.13 -1.74
C GLY A 636 -15.73 -1.10 -0.73
N LEU A 637 -15.52 -1.66 0.46
CA LEU A 637 -16.51 -1.66 1.54
C LEU A 637 -16.61 -0.28 2.21
N TRP A 638 -17.83 0.25 2.37
CA TRP A 638 -18.10 1.52 3.07
C TRP A 638 -18.63 1.29 4.49
N ASN A 639 -18.03 1.85 5.55
CA ASN A 639 -16.78 2.61 5.64
C ASN A 639 -15.97 2.12 6.85
N TYR A 640 -14.65 2.21 6.76
CA TYR A 640 -13.73 1.70 7.76
C TYR A 640 -13.14 2.83 8.61
N ASN A 641 -13.12 2.58 9.92
CA ASN A 641 -12.36 3.31 10.92
C ASN A 641 -12.54 4.83 10.94
N ARG A 642 -13.74 5.29 10.63
CA ARG A 642 -14.10 6.71 10.61
C ARG A 642 -14.12 7.29 12.02
N ASN A 643 -13.51 8.45 12.21
CA ASN A 643 -13.52 9.19 13.46
C ASN A 643 -14.80 10.04 13.59
N PHE A 644 -15.96 9.39 13.56
CA PHE A 644 -17.26 10.05 13.70
C PHE A 644 -18.18 9.24 14.64
N PRO A 645 -18.55 9.79 15.82
CA PRO A 645 -19.46 9.12 16.73
C PRO A 645 -20.84 8.89 16.09
N ASN A 646 -21.41 7.69 16.26
CA ASN A 646 -22.74 7.29 15.77
C ASN A 646 -22.87 7.20 14.23
N ASP A 647 -21.78 6.90 13.53
CA ASP A 647 -21.88 6.52 12.11
C ASP A 647 -22.30 5.05 11.96
N ASP A 648 -23.55 4.84 11.56
CA ASP A 648 -24.14 3.51 11.34
C ASP A 648 -23.49 2.74 10.18
N TYR A 649 -22.64 3.39 9.36
CA TYR A 649 -21.81 2.77 8.33
C TYR A 649 -20.38 2.50 8.75
N ASN A 650 -19.94 2.94 9.93
CA ASN A 650 -18.55 2.76 10.35
C ASN A 650 -18.25 1.34 10.88
N ILE A 651 -17.10 0.80 10.46
CA ILE A 651 -16.56 -0.49 10.91
C ILE A 651 -15.22 -0.20 11.57
N LEU A 652 -15.14 -0.41 12.89
CA LEU A 652 -13.88 -0.25 13.62
C LEU A 652 -12.97 -1.48 13.45
N PRO A 653 -11.64 -1.32 13.56
CA PRO A 653 -10.67 -2.43 13.51
C PRO A 653 -10.86 -3.46 14.62
N ASP A 654 -11.52 -3.07 15.71
CA ASP A 654 -11.82 -3.95 16.85
C ASP A 654 -12.74 -5.12 16.42
N TYR A 655 -12.29 -6.34 16.69
CA TYR A 655 -13.05 -7.58 16.48
C TYR A 655 -14.37 -7.61 17.27
N SER A 656 -14.47 -6.86 18.38
CA SER A 656 -15.69 -6.76 19.17
C SER A 656 -16.76 -5.87 18.53
N HIS A 657 -16.41 -5.11 17.49
CA HIS A 657 -17.33 -4.19 16.84
C HIS A 657 -18.49 -4.96 16.17
N PRO A 658 -19.77 -4.60 16.41
CA PRO A 658 -20.92 -5.36 15.90
C PRO A 658 -21.00 -5.51 14.37
N ARG A 659 -20.28 -4.66 13.63
CA ARG A 659 -20.22 -4.69 12.15
C ARG A 659 -18.92 -5.30 11.61
N HIS A 660 -18.06 -5.85 12.48
CA HIS A 660 -16.80 -6.46 12.09
C HIS A 660 -16.98 -7.63 11.10
N TYR A 661 -18.12 -8.32 11.13
CA TYR A 661 -18.47 -9.37 10.17
C TYR A 661 -18.41 -8.91 8.70
N GLN A 662 -18.64 -7.62 8.40
CA GLN A 662 -18.54 -7.11 7.03
C GLN A 662 -17.09 -7.07 6.57
N LEU A 663 -16.17 -6.70 7.47
CA LEU A 663 -14.73 -6.73 7.21
C LEU A 663 -14.22 -8.16 7.07
N GLU A 664 -14.61 -9.06 7.99
CA GLU A 664 -14.25 -10.49 7.91
C GLU A 664 -14.71 -11.14 6.60
N ALA A 665 -15.92 -10.83 6.13
CA ALA A 665 -16.45 -11.38 4.89
C ALA A 665 -15.58 -11.00 3.68
N ILE A 666 -15.14 -9.74 3.58
CA ILE A 666 -14.26 -9.32 2.48
C ILE A 666 -12.82 -9.81 2.65
N MET A 667 -12.35 -10.00 3.89
CA MET A 667 -11.05 -10.62 4.16
C MET A 667 -11.00 -12.05 3.62
N GLN A 668 -12.03 -12.86 3.90
CA GLN A 668 -12.12 -14.24 3.42
C GLN A 668 -12.16 -14.35 1.89
N LEU A 669 -12.71 -13.34 1.21
CA LEU A 669 -12.73 -13.29 -0.26
C LEU A 669 -11.39 -12.88 -0.89
N ASN A 670 -10.45 -12.38 -0.08
CA ASN A 670 -9.10 -12.01 -0.51
C ASN A 670 -8.06 -13.14 -0.28
N GLU A 671 -8.46 -14.23 0.39
CA GLU A 671 -7.67 -15.48 0.53
C GLU A 671 -7.79 -16.33 -0.74
#